data_AF-A0A6H1NY70-F1
#
_entry.id   AF-A0A6H1NY70-F1
#
_cell.length_a   1.000
_cell.length_b   1.000
_cell.length_c   1.000
_cell.angle_alpha   90.00
_cell.angle_beta   90.00
_cell.angle_gamma   90.00
#
_symmetry.space_group_name_H-M   'P 1'
#
loop_
_entity.id
_entity.type
_entity.pdbx_description
1 polymer ?
#
loop_
_entity_poly.entity_id
_entity_poly.type
_entity_poly.pdbx_seq_one_letter_code
_entity_poly.pdbx_strand_id
1 'polypeptide(L)'
;MSSEKVIIKHFNETLFNGVTANVALNDASSITLSFKEEEVKEFNDQHGLFTQKAYKFSAEEKGINLFLQFKHYQDMMICSVYSSIQQEEVIFKQKSFSPQKGISLSIKNIPGIESILGFYHFNDWWTRPVFPTDISQLPARTQSILWKKGGLHYFLIPVVTAKCKTEIAGDANGLTIGLSSYLNGMNEYNTVSFIIKIGKEPLELVKDTIVTVQKELNLTYPLRENKRYPEILDYLGWCSWDAFYQEVNEKGIIDKLVELNEKKIPVKWIMIDDGWADTYNKMLRSFAADSEKFPNGLNESIKTLKEQFGVNWVGVWHTLFGYWGGIDPDSQMAIEVKNQLHKTNSGKLLPAPSADKGFGFWNAYHGYLKKAGVDFVKVDSQGAVNNFYTYHESPGTAAKEIHTALEASAGIHFDQTIINCMGMAAENIWYRPSSAISRNSDDFVPGKEISFKEHALQNVYNSLYHSHFYWGDWDMYWTDHEEDIQSAVLRALSGGPVYFSDRVGKTNPENVWPLILKSGRILRADQPALPTADMLYINPNLDGIALKVWTKTRESAVIGLFNIDLEDREVEGTVSPSDIPHFSDGTFILYEYFSGRATLLEYKDEYRVKLSGNGVSLFTIVPFEGVTPIGITSKFLSQLTVEKMYSSNGNTVFILPEGGPFGFISETQPNSVTVNGLSVAIHRKDNFYFEIICPDTESQAFIEVKI
;
A
#
# COMPACT_ATOMS: atom_id res chain seq x y z
N MET A 1 44.83 -0.41 16.93
CA MET A 1 45.03 -0.39 15.46
C MET A 1 43.79 0.24 14.87
N SER A 2 43.89 1.31 14.08
CA SER A 2 42.71 1.94 13.50
C SER A 2 42.04 0.96 12.54
N SER A 3 40.76 0.66 12.72
CA SER A 3 39.97 -0.06 11.73
C SER A 3 40.03 0.73 10.42
N GLU A 4 40.73 0.22 9.42
CA GLU A 4 40.80 0.87 8.10
C GLU A 4 39.39 1.01 7.54
N LYS A 5 39.09 2.22 7.08
CA LYS A 5 37.80 2.61 6.55
C LYS A 5 37.76 2.30 5.06
N VAL A 6 36.82 1.45 4.64
CA VAL A 6 36.72 0.98 3.25
C VAL A 6 35.90 1.96 2.40
N ILE A 7 36.28 2.12 1.13
CA ILE A 7 35.51 2.89 0.14
C ILE A 7 34.93 1.91 -0.88
N ILE A 8 33.61 1.88 -0.99
CA ILE A 8 32.90 1.03 -1.95
C ILE A 8 32.54 1.87 -3.16
N LYS A 9 33.07 1.45 -4.31
CA LYS A 9 32.85 2.12 -5.59
C LYS A 9 31.98 1.28 -6.53
N HIS A 10 31.02 1.93 -7.16
CA HIS A 10 30.31 1.39 -8.31
C HIS A 10 30.99 1.93 -9.57
N PHE A 11 31.71 1.05 -10.28
CA PHE A 11 32.69 1.45 -11.30
C PHE A 11 33.67 2.50 -10.75
N ASN A 12 33.70 3.70 -11.32
CA ASN A 12 34.60 4.79 -10.92
C ASN A 12 33.98 5.72 -9.87
N GLU A 13 32.70 5.58 -9.57
CA GLU A 13 31.98 6.45 -8.65
C GLU A 13 32.01 5.93 -7.22
N THR A 14 32.29 6.81 -6.27
CA THR A 14 32.19 6.47 -4.85
C THR A 14 30.74 6.45 -4.43
N LEU A 15 30.28 5.27 -3.98
CA LEU A 15 28.93 5.08 -3.46
C LEU A 15 28.93 5.20 -1.94
N PHE A 16 29.68 4.34 -1.27
CA PHE A 16 29.80 4.35 0.19
C PHE A 16 31.22 4.68 0.59
N ASN A 17 31.37 5.73 1.39
CA ASN A 17 32.64 6.14 1.91
C ASN A 17 32.71 5.87 3.41
N GLY A 18 33.84 5.36 3.85
CA GLY A 18 34.10 5.17 5.27
C GLY A 18 33.44 3.95 5.89
N VAL A 19 33.31 2.85 5.16
CA VAL A 19 32.61 1.63 5.59
C VAL A 19 33.40 0.89 6.66
N THR A 20 32.72 0.54 7.75
CA THR A 20 33.23 -0.27 8.86
C THR A 20 32.22 -1.38 9.20
N ALA A 21 32.72 -2.51 9.70
CA ALA A 21 31.91 -3.66 10.06
C ALA A 21 32.04 -3.97 11.55
N ASN A 22 30.91 -4.17 12.21
CA ASN A 22 30.82 -4.51 13.62
C ASN A 22 29.98 -5.79 13.81
N VAL A 23 30.39 -6.61 14.77
CA VAL A 23 29.68 -7.83 15.18
C VAL A 23 29.29 -7.70 16.64
N ALA A 24 28.00 -7.83 16.93
CA ALA A 24 27.47 -7.94 18.28
C ALA A 24 27.25 -9.42 18.62
N LEU A 25 27.69 -9.84 19.82
CA LEU A 25 27.58 -11.20 20.30
C LEU A 25 26.46 -11.34 21.35
N ASN A 26 26.03 -12.58 21.60
CA ASN A 26 24.99 -12.92 22.58
C ASN A 26 25.35 -12.62 24.04
N ASP A 27 26.61 -12.30 24.34
CA ASP A 27 27.09 -11.85 25.64
C ASP A 27 27.13 -10.32 25.78
N ALA A 28 26.47 -9.61 24.85
CA ALA A 28 26.44 -8.15 24.73
C ALA A 28 27.79 -7.49 24.39
N SER A 29 28.84 -8.26 24.10
CA SER A 29 30.06 -7.70 23.54
C SER A 29 29.85 -7.24 22.10
N SER A 30 30.50 -6.14 21.72
CA SER A 30 30.53 -5.61 20.36
C SER A 30 31.97 -5.52 19.89
N ILE A 31 32.25 -6.09 18.73
CA ILE A 31 33.60 -6.24 18.18
C ILE A 31 33.64 -5.54 16.83
N THR A 32 34.47 -4.51 16.71
CA THR A 32 34.79 -3.89 15.43
C THR A 32 35.79 -4.75 14.68
N LEU A 33 35.45 -5.14 13.46
CA LEU A 33 36.31 -5.97 12.63
C LEU A 33 37.32 -5.11 11.87
N SER A 34 38.51 -5.65 11.65
CA SER A 34 39.53 -5.01 10.82
C SER A 34 39.39 -5.47 9.37
N PHE A 35 39.44 -4.53 8.43
CA PHE A 35 39.56 -4.84 7.01
C PHE A 35 40.88 -5.61 6.75
N LYS A 36 40.84 -6.56 5.82
CA LYS A 36 41.97 -7.43 5.50
C LYS A 36 42.36 -7.37 4.03
N GLU A 37 41.40 -7.62 3.15
CA GLU A 37 41.65 -7.68 1.72
C GLU A 37 40.37 -7.44 0.91
N GLU A 38 40.56 -7.03 -0.34
CA GLU A 38 39.53 -6.95 -1.37
C GLU A 38 39.86 -7.95 -2.48
N GLU A 39 38.91 -8.81 -2.83
CA GLU A 39 38.98 -9.67 -4.01
C GLU A 39 38.03 -9.17 -5.09
N VAL A 40 38.50 -9.13 -6.34
CA VAL A 40 37.69 -8.74 -7.50
C VAL A 40 37.71 -9.86 -8.54
N LYS A 41 36.53 -10.27 -8.98
CA LYS A 41 36.34 -11.34 -9.99
C LYS A 41 35.19 -10.97 -10.92
N GLU A 42 35.23 -11.46 -12.16
CA GLU A 42 34.15 -11.26 -13.13
C GLU A 42 33.33 -12.54 -13.27
N PHE A 43 32.02 -12.38 -13.38
CA PHE A 43 31.06 -13.46 -13.47
C PHE A 43 29.90 -13.08 -14.39
N ASN A 44 29.05 -14.07 -14.68
CA ASN A 44 27.81 -13.90 -15.42
C ASN A 44 26.71 -14.71 -14.73
N ASP A 45 25.53 -14.12 -14.51
CA ASP A 45 24.35 -14.83 -14.02
C ASP A 45 23.08 -14.39 -14.76
N GLN A 46 21.91 -14.67 -14.17
CA GLN A 46 20.60 -14.37 -14.76
C GLN A 46 20.35 -12.86 -14.98
N HIS A 47 21.07 -11.98 -14.28
CA HIS A 47 20.97 -10.53 -14.47
C HIS A 47 22.04 -9.99 -15.43
N GLY A 48 22.89 -10.87 -15.98
CA GLY A 48 23.95 -10.53 -16.94
C GLY A 48 25.35 -10.54 -16.34
N LEU A 49 26.28 -9.85 -17.01
CA LEU A 49 27.67 -9.73 -16.61
C LEU A 49 27.79 -8.83 -15.38
N PHE A 50 28.59 -9.26 -14.41
CA PHE A 50 28.87 -8.46 -13.21
C PHE A 50 30.30 -8.62 -12.73
N THR A 51 30.79 -7.56 -12.10
CA THR A 51 32.02 -7.60 -11.31
C THR A 51 31.65 -7.89 -9.86
N GLN A 52 32.13 -9.00 -9.31
CA GLN A 52 32.03 -9.28 -7.90
C GLN A 52 33.20 -8.65 -7.16
N LYS A 53 32.91 -7.86 -6.12
CA LYS A 53 33.90 -7.34 -5.17
C LYS A 53 33.60 -7.90 -3.78
N ALA A 54 34.55 -8.61 -3.19
CA ALA A 54 34.41 -9.17 -1.85
C ALA A 54 35.38 -8.48 -0.89
N TYR A 55 34.83 -7.80 0.13
CA TYR A 55 35.58 -7.12 1.18
C TYR A 55 35.63 -8.00 2.42
N LYS A 56 36.83 -8.43 2.81
CA LYS A 56 37.04 -9.27 3.99
C LYS A 56 37.35 -8.45 5.23
N PHE A 57 36.62 -8.72 6.28
CA PHE A 57 36.82 -8.19 7.62
C PHE A 57 36.99 -9.34 8.61
N SER A 58 37.88 -9.21 9.59
CA SER A 58 38.00 -10.21 10.65
C SER A 58 38.50 -9.65 11.98
N ALA A 59 38.22 -10.41 13.04
CA ALA A 59 38.86 -10.31 14.35
C ALA A 59 39.42 -11.71 14.66
N GLU A 60 40.65 -11.96 14.22
CA GLU A 60 41.29 -13.28 14.23
C GLU A 60 41.41 -13.85 15.65
N GLU A 61 41.76 -13.00 16.62
CA GLU A 61 41.83 -13.37 18.03
C GLU A 61 40.48 -13.75 18.66
N LYS A 62 39.37 -13.42 17.98
CA LYS A 62 38.01 -13.79 18.37
C LYS A 62 37.41 -14.87 17.47
N GLY A 63 38.14 -15.32 16.44
CA GLY A 63 37.66 -16.31 15.48
C GLY A 63 36.49 -15.82 14.63
N ILE A 64 36.35 -14.51 14.40
CA ILE A 64 35.22 -13.91 13.67
C ILE A 64 35.67 -13.49 12.27
N ASN A 65 34.94 -13.94 11.25
CA ASN A 65 35.15 -13.56 9.86
C ASN A 65 33.86 -12.99 9.27
N LEU A 66 33.98 -11.97 8.42
CA LEU A 66 32.89 -11.37 7.67
C LEU A 66 33.37 -11.04 6.25
N PHE A 67 32.59 -11.44 5.26
CA PHE A 67 32.76 -11.10 3.86
C PHE A 67 31.54 -10.30 3.42
N LEU A 68 31.80 -9.07 2.98
CA LEU A 68 30.82 -8.21 2.36
C LEU A 68 30.99 -8.33 0.84
N GLN A 69 30.10 -9.05 0.19
CA GLN A 69 30.17 -9.31 -1.24
C GLN A 69 29.21 -8.40 -2.00
N PHE A 70 29.72 -7.64 -2.95
CA PHE A 70 28.93 -6.86 -3.89
C PHE A 70 28.99 -7.49 -5.28
N LYS A 71 27.84 -7.76 -5.88
CA LYS A 71 27.72 -7.96 -7.32
C LYS A 71 27.45 -6.60 -7.97
N HIS A 72 28.37 -6.10 -8.78
CA HIS A 72 28.23 -4.84 -9.50
C HIS A 72 27.83 -5.11 -10.97
N TYR A 73 26.58 -4.79 -11.30
CA TYR A 73 26.06 -4.75 -12.67
C TYR A 73 26.17 -3.33 -13.22
N GLN A 74 25.71 -3.08 -14.44
CA GLN A 74 25.77 -1.75 -15.06
C GLN A 74 24.91 -0.70 -14.32
N ASP A 75 23.70 -1.09 -13.90
CA ASP A 75 22.68 -0.22 -13.31
C ASP A 75 22.28 -0.64 -11.88
N MET A 76 22.98 -1.62 -11.30
CA MET A 76 22.57 -2.25 -10.05
C MET A 76 23.74 -2.78 -9.23
N MET A 77 23.55 -2.81 -7.90
CA MET A 77 24.36 -3.57 -6.95
C MET A 77 23.52 -4.46 -6.07
N ILE A 78 24.01 -5.67 -5.83
CA ILE A 78 23.45 -6.59 -4.83
C ILE A 78 24.51 -6.81 -3.76
N CYS A 79 24.16 -6.57 -2.51
CA CYS A 79 25.03 -6.78 -1.37
C CYS A 79 24.63 -8.04 -0.61
N SER A 80 25.56 -8.99 -0.46
CA SER A 80 25.42 -10.18 0.36
C SER A 80 26.42 -10.19 1.50
N VAL A 81 26.01 -10.68 2.65
CA VAL A 81 26.82 -10.80 3.86
C VAL A 81 27.02 -12.28 4.19
N TYR A 82 28.28 -12.66 4.29
CA TYR A 82 28.71 -13.97 4.78
C TYR A 82 29.52 -13.75 6.04
N SER A 83 29.12 -14.32 7.17
CA SER A 83 29.88 -14.20 8.41
C SER A 83 29.84 -15.48 9.21
N SER A 84 30.92 -15.75 9.95
CA SER A 84 31.02 -16.92 10.82
C SER A 84 31.77 -16.58 12.10
N ILE A 85 31.38 -17.25 13.18
CA ILE A 85 32.08 -17.28 14.46
C ILE A 85 32.63 -18.69 14.64
N GLN A 86 33.95 -18.81 14.73
CA GLN A 86 34.62 -20.06 15.05
C GLN A 86 34.13 -20.57 16.41
N GLN A 87 33.72 -21.83 16.45
CA GLN A 87 33.25 -22.49 17.65
C GLN A 87 34.37 -23.25 18.35
N GLU A 88 34.27 -23.32 19.66
CA GLU A 88 35.07 -24.21 20.50
C GLU A 88 34.45 -25.61 20.50
N GLU A 89 34.99 -26.54 21.30
CA GLU A 89 34.42 -27.88 21.42
C GLU A 89 32.95 -27.84 21.90
N VAL A 90 32.14 -28.81 21.45
CA VAL A 90 30.67 -28.84 21.67
C VAL A 90 30.28 -28.86 23.16
N ILE A 91 31.20 -29.25 24.05
CA ILE A 91 30.94 -29.33 25.50
C ILE A 91 30.89 -27.95 26.19
N PHE A 92 31.41 -26.90 25.56
CA PHE A 92 31.45 -25.55 26.13
C PHE A 92 30.29 -24.68 25.62
N LYS A 93 30.06 -23.55 26.30
CA LYS A 93 29.06 -22.57 25.86
C LYS A 93 29.50 -21.96 24.52
N GLN A 94 28.66 -22.12 23.51
CA GLN A 94 28.92 -21.65 22.16
C GLN A 94 28.73 -20.14 22.04
N LYS A 95 29.60 -19.48 21.25
CA LYS A 95 29.49 -18.05 20.94
C LYS A 95 28.54 -17.89 19.76
N SER A 96 27.60 -16.97 19.87
CA SER A 96 26.66 -16.68 18.78
C SER A 96 26.53 -15.18 18.57
N PHE A 97 26.08 -14.81 17.38
CA PHE A 97 25.66 -13.44 17.11
C PHE A 97 24.51 -13.04 18.05
N SER A 98 24.43 -11.76 18.34
CA SER A 98 23.25 -11.15 18.96
C SER A 98 22.04 -11.36 18.03
N PRO A 99 20.86 -11.71 18.57
CA PRO A 99 19.63 -11.84 17.78
C PRO A 99 19.25 -10.57 17.02
N GLN A 100 19.52 -9.41 17.60
CA GLN A 100 19.26 -8.10 16.99
C GLN A 100 20.58 -7.41 16.69
N LYS A 101 20.69 -6.88 15.47
CA LYS A 101 21.88 -6.19 14.94
C LYS A 101 23.17 -6.99 15.16
N GLY A 102 23.10 -8.32 15.01
CA GLY A 102 24.23 -9.23 15.17
C GLY A 102 25.40 -8.86 14.26
N ILE A 103 25.10 -8.30 13.08
CA ILE A 103 26.05 -7.62 12.21
C ILE A 103 25.54 -6.20 11.96
N SER A 104 26.44 -5.22 12.03
CA SER A 104 26.15 -3.83 11.67
C SER A 104 27.26 -3.28 10.77
N LEU A 105 26.87 -2.70 9.64
CA LEU A 105 27.74 -1.95 8.75
C LEU A 105 27.50 -0.46 8.99
N SER A 106 28.55 0.31 9.26
CA SER A 106 28.45 1.77 9.39
C SER A 106 29.15 2.42 8.20
N ILE A 107 28.42 3.30 7.51
CA ILE A 107 28.84 4.03 6.31
C ILE A 107 28.92 5.51 6.69
N LYS A 108 30.13 6.09 6.64
CA LYS A 108 30.35 7.47 7.09
C LYS A 108 29.51 8.49 6.32
N ASN A 109 29.50 8.38 5.00
CA ASN A 109 28.66 9.22 4.14
C ASN A 109 28.50 8.63 2.74
N ILE A 110 27.51 9.16 2.02
CA ILE A 110 27.25 8.92 0.60
C ILE A 110 27.57 10.25 -0.12
N PRO A 111 28.69 10.37 -0.85
CA PRO A 111 29.10 11.65 -1.43
C PRO A 111 28.17 12.10 -2.56
N GLY A 112 27.79 13.39 -2.54
CA GLY A 112 27.08 14.05 -3.65
C GLY A 112 25.57 13.83 -3.68
N ILE A 113 24.95 13.47 -2.55
CA ILE A 113 23.48 13.45 -2.45
C ILE A 113 22.93 14.87 -2.59
N GLU A 114 21.92 15.04 -3.44
CA GLU A 114 21.17 16.29 -3.63
C GLU A 114 19.87 16.30 -2.82
N SER A 115 19.16 15.17 -2.75
CA SER A 115 17.87 15.05 -2.06
C SER A 115 17.60 13.60 -1.68
N ILE A 116 16.84 13.38 -0.60
CA ILE A 116 16.55 12.06 -0.04
C ILE A 116 15.05 11.94 0.26
N LEU A 117 14.47 10.81 -0.11
CA LEU A 117 13.17 10.33 0.36
C LEU A 117 13.40 8.97 1.04
N GLY A 118 13.06 8.86 2.31
CA GLY A 118 13.09 7.61 3.07
C GLY A 118 11.68 7.13 3.41
N PHE A 119 11.52 5.81 3.54
CA PHE A 119 10.30 5.19 4.05
C PHE A 119 10.62 4.40 5.29
N TYR A 120 10.09 4.80 6.45
CA TYR A 120 10.43 4.17 7.72
C TYR A 120 9.21 3.62 8.44
N HIS A 121 9.44 2.50 9.14
CA HIS A 121 8.42 1.85 9.95
C HIS A 121 8.27 2.63 11.26
N PHE A 122 7.36 3.60 11.28
CA PHE A 122 7.28 4.60 12.37
C PHE A 122 6.73 4.01 13.67
N ASN A 123 5.90 2.98 13.55
CA ASN A 123 5.47 2.10 14.63
C ASN A 123 5.55 0.64 14.14
N ASP A 124 4.95 -0.32 14.85
CA ASP A 124 5.02 -1.73 14.45
C ASP A 124 4.13 -2.11 13.26
N TRP A 125 3.30 -1.20 12.78
CA TRP A 125 2.24 -1.48 11.81
C TRP A 125 2.45 -0.77 10.48
N TRP A 126 2.94 0.47 10.53
CA TRP A 126 2.74 1.44 9.46
C TRP A 126 4.02 2.15 9.04
N THR A 127 4.10 2.47 7.76
CA THR A 127 5.23 3.21 7.18
C THR A 127 4.88 4.70 7.01
N ARG A 128 5.87 5.58 7.16
CA ARG A 128 5.77 7.01 6.84
C ARG A 128 6.91 7.44 5.90
N PRO A 129 6.68 8.41 5.00
CA PRO A 129 7.75 9.08 4.29
C PRO A 129 8.55 10.00 5.24
N VAL A 130 9.80 10.26 4.88
CA VAL A 130 10.66 11.28 5.50
C VAL A 130 11.56 11.91 4.45
N PHE A 131 11.83 13.20 4.59
CA PHE A 131 12.56 14.02 3.61
C PHE A 131 13.83 14.63 4.23
N PRO A 132 14.81 13.81 4.64
CA PRO A 132 15.97 14.34 5.34
C PRO A 132 16.91 15.08 4.39
N THR A 133 17.62 16.07 4.92
CA THR A 133 18.68 16.77 4.16
C THR A 133 20.02 16.05 4.25
N ASP A 134 20.17 15.15 5.23
CA ASP A 134 21.36 14.33 5.41
C ASP A 134 20.98 12.88 5.79
N ILE A 135 21.75 11.91 5.30
CA ILE A 135 21.48 10.49 5.52
C ILE A 135 21.51 10.08 7.00
N SER A 136 22.25 10.81 7.84
CA SER A 136 22.30 10.62 9.30
C SER A 136 20.98 10.92 10.01
N GLN A 137 20.05 11.63 9.36
CA GLN A 137 18.73 11.97 9.90
C GLN A 137 17.67 10.91 9.61
N LEU A 138 18.01 9.85 8.88
CA LEU A 138 17.06 8.77 8.61
C LEU A 138 16.59 8.12 9.92
N PRO A 139 15.27 7.99 10.15
CA PRO A 139 14.76 7.29 11.31
C PRO A 139 15.21 5.82 11.36
N ALA A 140 15.18 5.26 12.57
CA ALA A 140 15.36 3.83 12.75
C ALA A 140 14.29 3.04 11.98
N ARG A 141 14.62 1.80 11.59
CA ARG A 141 13.72 0.90 10.83
C ARG A 141 13.28 1.51 9.50
N THR A 142 14.16 2.25 8.84
CA THR A 142 13.95 2.66 7.45
C THR A 142 13.95 1.40 6.57
N GLN A 143 12.92 1.24 5.73
CA GLN A 143 12.66 0.06 4.89
C GLN A 143 13.03 0.28 3.42
N SER A 144 13.22 1.53 2.98
CA SER A 144 13.81 1.88 1.69
C SER A 144 14.23 3.36 1.65
N ILE A 145 15.14 3.68 0.74
CA ILE A 145 15.58 5.06 0.48
C ILE A 145 15.66 5.27 -1.03
N LEU A 146 15.09 6.37 -1.50
CA LEU A 146 15.32 6.93 -2.83
C LEU A 146 16.14 8.22 -2.68
N TRP A 147 17.23 8.39 -3.43
CA TRP A 147 17.98 9.65 -3.43
C TRP A 147 18.38 10.08 -4.84
N LYS A 148 18.61 11.37 -5.01
CA LYS A 148 19.06 11.99 -6.25
C LYS A 148 20.53 12.39 -6.15
N LYS A 149 21.30 12.13 -7.22
CA LYS A 149 22.70 12.52 -7.36
C LYS A 149 23.07 12.61 -8.84
N GLY A 150 23.60 13.76 -9.28
CA GLY A 150 24.21 13.90 -10.60
C GLY A 150 23.26 13.64 -11.76
N GLY A 151 21.98 13.99 -11.61
CA GLY A 151 20.94 13.71 -12.62
C GLY A 151 20.48 12.25 -12.69
N LEU A 152 20.89 11.41 -11.74
CA LEU A 152 20.42 10.04 -11.57
C LEU A 152 19.72 9.87 -10.23
N HIS A 153 18.84 8.88 -10.18
CA HIS A 153 18.15 8.40 -9.00
C HIS A 153 18.73 7.06 -8.59
N TYR A 154 18.75 6.84 -7.29
CA TYR A 154 19.25 5.61 -6.67
C TYR A 154 18.20 5.13 -5.68
N PHE A 155 17.81 3.86 -5.79
CA PHE A 155 16.84 3.26 -4.88
C PHE A 155 17.48 2.09 -4.15
N LEU A 156 17.59 2.20 -2.83
CA LEU A 156 18.12 1.17 -1.93
C LEU A 156 16.97 0.52 -1.17
N ILE A 157 16.86 -0.80 -1.25
CA ILE A 157 15.93 -1.60 -0.47
C ILE A 157 16.68 -2.64 0.38
N PRO A 158 16.69 -2.53 1.73
CA PRO A 158 17.06 -3.65 2.58
C PRO A 158 16.10 -4.81 2.38
N VAL A 159 16.62 -6.04 2.40
CA VAL A 159 15.82 -7.23 2.15
C VAL A 159 15.50 -8.01 3.43
N VAL A 160 14.40 -8.75 3.38
CA VAL A 160 14.05 -9.76 4.39
C VAL A 160 14.13 -11.14 3.77
N THR A 161 15.10 -11.92 4.20
CA THR A 161 15.19 -13.35 3.85
C THR A 161 14.49 -14.19 4.91
N ALA A 162 14.27 -15.47 4.64
CA ALA A 162 13.68 -16.38 5.62
C ALA A 162 14.38 -16.29 6.98
N LYS A 163 15.73 -16.19 6.99
CA LYS A 163 16.55 -16.26 8.21
C LYS A 163 16.93 -14.91 8.81
N CYS A 164 16.82 -13.81 8.06
CA CYS A 164 17.40 -12.53 8.46
C CYS A 164 16.58 -11.35 7.94
N LYS A 165 16.46 -10.33 8.80
CA LYS A 165 15.90 -9.02 8.47
C LYS A 165 17.02 -7.98 8.46
N THR A 166 17.13 -7.24 7.36
CA THR A 166 18.01 -6.07 7.26
C THR A 166 17.19 -4.81 7.51
N GLU A 167 17.72 -3.89 8.32
CA GLU A 167 17.12 -2.58 8.57
C GLU A 167 18.20 -1.50 8.48
N ILE A 168 17.80 -0.31 8.04
CA ILE A 168 18.69 0.84 7.91
C ILE A 168 18.25 1.98 8.82
N ALA A 169 19.21 2.78 9.25
CA ALA A 169 18.99 3.95 10.11
C ALA A 169 20.11 4.97 9.91
N GLY A 170 19.80 6.25 10.06
CA GLY A 170 20.79 7.30 10.23
C GLY A 170 21.25 7.40 11.68
N ASP A 171 22.52 7.73 11.90
CA ASP A 171 23.06 8.09 13.21
C ASP A 171 24.20 9.11 13.09
N ALA A 172 24.77 9.53 14.21
CA ALA A 172 25.84 10.53 14.26
C ALA A 172 27.10 10.17 13.44
N ASN A 173 27.26 8.91 13.05
CA ASN A 173 28.36 8.41 12.23
C ASN A 173 27.99 8.20 10.76
N GLY A 174 26.75 8.50 10.34
CA GLY A 174 26.28 8.35 8.96
C GLY A 174 25.11 7.37 8.83
N LEU A 175 25.20 6.43 7.89
CA LEU A 175 24.18 5.40 7.66
C LEU A 175 24.62 4.08 8.30
N THR A 176 23.74 3.46 9.08
CA THR A 176 23.94 2.12 9.64
C THR A 176 23.00 1.12 8.96
N ILE A 177 23.54 -0.03 8.56
CA ILE A 177 22.82 -1.19 8.02
C ILE A 177 22.97 -2.35 8.99
N GLY A 178 21.88 -2.72 9.68
CA GLY A 178 21.85 -3.76 10.69
C GLY A 178 21.17 -5.03 10.21
N LEU A 179 21.77 -6.19 10.47
CA LEU A 179 21.23 -7.51 10.16
C LEU A 179 20.84 -8.22 11.45
N SER A 180 19.62 -8.75 11.50
CA SER A 180 19.04 -9.39 12.68
C SER A 180 18.39 -10.73 12.32
N SER A 181 18.80 -11.81 12.99
CA SER A 181 18.13 -13.11 12.90
C SER A 181 16.91 -13.23 13.80
N TYR A 182 16.84 -12.42 14.86
CA TYR A 182 15.92 -12.54 16.00
C TYR A 182 15.99 -13.88 16.75
N LEU A 183 17.04 -14.68 16.47
CA LEU A 183 17.29 -15.98 17.06
C LEU A 183 18.64 -16.03 17.77
N ASN A 184 18.67 -16.68 18.94
CA ASN A 184 19.90 -17.01 19.65
C ASN A 184 20.59 -18.24 19.05
N GLY A 185 21.88 -18.40 19.31
CA GLY A 185 22.63 -19.60 18.89
C GLY A 185 23.10 -19.58 17.43
N MET A 186 22.77 -18.54 16.66
CA MET A 186 23.26 -18.35 15.30
C MET A 186 24.75 -18.00 15.31
N ASN A 187 25.59 -18.83 14.70
CA ASN A 187 27.03 -18.58 14.54
C ASN A 187 27.45 -18.30 13.10
N GLU A 188 26.48 -18.26 12.17
CA GLU A 188 26.70 -17.95 10.77
C GLU A 188 25.63 -17.00 10.22
N TYR A 189 26.03 -16.15 9.28
CA TYR A 189 25.16 -15.42 8.36
C TYR A 189 25.55 -15.79 6.93
N ASN A 190 24.55 -16.05 6.10
CA ASN A 190 24.68 -16.18 4.65
C ASN A 190 23.37 -15.65 4.06
N THR A 191 23.36 -14.38 3.70
CA THR A 191 22.13 -13.69 3.28
C THR A 191 22.42 -12.54 2.35
N VAL A 192 21.51 -12.29 1.41
CA VAL A 192 21.41 -10.98 0.76
C VAL A 192 20.99 -9.97 1.83
N SER A 193 21.59 -8.79 1.80
CA SER A 193 21.38 -7.71 2.77
C SER A 193 20.54 -6.57 2.19
N PHE A 194 20.92 -6.05 1.03
CA PHE A 194 20.20 -5.01 0.32
C PHE A 194 20.52 -5.01 -1.18
N ILE A 195 19.66 -4.37 -1.96
CA ILE A 195 19.84 -4.11 -3.39
C ILE A 195 19.77 -2.61 -3.64
N ILE A 196 20.60 -2.10 -4.57
CA ILE A 196 20.56 -0.72 -5.05
C ILE A 196 20.44 -0.75 -6.57
N LYS A 197 19.43 -0.07 -7.12
CA LYS A 197 19.39 0.24 -8.56
C LYS A 197 19.62 1.73 -8.83
N ILE A 198 20.10 2.04 -10.02
CA ILE A 198 20.44 3.38 -10.50
C ILE A 198 19.71 3.64 -11.82
N GLY A 199 19.03 4.77 -11.95
CA GLY A 199 18.27 5.08 -13.16
C GLY A 199 17.93 6.57 -13.31
N LYS A 200 17.38 6.94 -14.47
CA LYS A 200 16.91 8.31 -14.74
C LYS A 200 15.44 8.51 -14.37
N GLU A 201 14.62 7.48 -14.53
CA GLU A 201 13.18 7.52 -14.29
C GLU A 201 12.85 6.90 -12.92
N PRO A 202 12.58 7.71 -11.88
CA PRO A 202 12.50 7.21 -10.51
C PRO A 202 11.29 6.30 -10.23
N LEU A 203 10.15 6.53 -10.90
CA LEU A 203 8.95 5.71 -10.71
C LEU A 203 9.17 4.27 -11.22
N GLU A 204 9.72 4.13 -12.44
CA GLU A 204 10.09 2.83 -12.99
C GLU A 204 11.25 2.19 -12.23
N LEU A 205 12.21 2.99 -11.74
CA LEU A 205 13.34 2.51 -10.94
C LEU A 205 12.86 1.75 -9.68
N VAL A 206 11.84 2.27 -8.98
CA VAL A 206 11.28 1.61 -7.79
C VAL A 206 10.64 0.27 -8.17
N LYS A 207 9.81 0.25 -9.22
CA LYS A 207 9.17 -0.96 -9.76
C LYS A 207 10.20 -2.03 -10.11
N ASP A 208 11.19 -1.66 -10.92
CA ASP A 208 12.23 -2.56 -11.41
C ASP A 208 13.05 -3.14 -10.26
N THR A 209 13.35 -2.33 -9.24
CA THR A 209 14.10 -2.81 -8.08
C THR A 209 13.34 -3.87 -7.30
N ILE A 210 12.02 -3.70 -7.11
CA ILE A 210 11.17 -4.67 -6.42
C ILE A 210 11.12 -5.99 -7.19
N VAL A 211 10.98 -5.93 -8.52
CA VAL A 211 11.04 -7.11 -9.39
C VAL A 211 12.41 -7.80 -9.28
N THR A 212 13.51 -7.05 -9.20
CA THR A 212 14.83 -7.65 -9.02
C THR A 212 14.99 -8.32 -7.66
N VAL A 213 14.49 -7.72 -6.57
CA VAL A 213 14.51 -8.38 -5.25
C VAL A 213 13.74 -9.70 -5.28
N GLN A 214 12.55 -9.72 -5.87
CA GLN A 214 11.75 -10.94 -6.00
C GLN A 214 12.54 -12.05 -6.71
N LYS A 215 13.21 -11.72 -7.82
CA LYS A 215 14.05 -12.66 -8.59
C LYS A 215 15.29 -13.12 -7.81
N GLU A 216 16.01 -12.20 -7.17
CA GLU A 216 17.24 -12.55 -6.44
C GLU A 216 16.97 -13.44 -5.24
N LEU A 217 15.84 -13.20 -4.56
CA LEU A 217 15.43 -14.00 -3.40
C LEU A 217 14.65 -15.27 -3.79
N ASN A 218 14.40 -15.49 -5.09
CA ASN A 218 13.56 -16.59 -5.60
C ASN A 218 12.19 -16.66 -4.91
N LEU A 219 11.58 -15.50 -4.65
CA LEU A 219 10.24 -15.44 -4.05
C LEU A 219 9.19 -15.81 -5.10
N THR A 220 8.32 -16.76 -4.77
CA THR A 220 7.25 -17.24 -5.66
C THR A 220 5.95 -16.46 -5.50
N TYR A 221 5.93 -15.44 -4.64
CA TYR A 221 4.73 -14.65 -4.34
C TYR A 221 4.51 -13.59 -5.41
N PRO A 222 3.30 -13.48 -6.00
CA PRO A 222 3.03 -12.55 -7.08
C PRO A 222 3.12 -11.09 -6.60
N LEU A 223 3.52 -10.19 -7.50
CA LEU A 223 3.37 -8.74 -7.35
C LEU A 223 1.93 -8.32 -7.73
N ARG A 224 1.52 -7.08 -7.43
CA ARG A 224 0.16 -6.57 -7.63
C ARG A 224 -0.42 -6.92 -9.00
N GLU A 225 0.37 -6.70 -10.06
CA GLU A 225 -0.06 -6.91 -11.46
C GLU A 225 -0.50 -8.36 -11.75
N ASN A 226 0.01 -9.32 -10.98
CA ASN A 226 -0.31 -10.75 -11.10
C ASN A 226 -1.28 -11.24 -10.01
N LYS A 227 -1.82 -10.33 -9.17
CA LYS A 227 -2.84 -10.65 -8.16
C LYS A 227 -4.22 -10.28 -8.68
N ARG A 228 -5.19 -11.19 -8.50
CA ARG A 228 -6.59 -10.90 -8.83
C ARG A 228 -7.18 -9.94 -7.81
N TYR A 229 -7.67 -8.79 -8.26
CA TYR A 229 -8.45 -7.88 -7.43
C TYR A 229 -9.80 -8.55 -7.05
N PRO A 230 -10.22 -8.55 -5.78
CA PRO A 230 -11.49 -9.17 -5.39
C PRO A 230 -12.71 -8.38 -5.88
N GLU A 231 -13.60 -9.03 -6.63
CA GLU A 231 -14.79 -8.38 -7.24
C GLU A 231 -15.72 -7.74 -6.20
N ILE A 232 -15.83 -8.32 -5.00
CA ILE A 232 -16.62 -7.75 -3.88
C ILE A 232 -16.23 -6.28 -3.63
N LEU A 233 -14.94 -5.98 -3.76
CA LEU A 233 -14.36 -4.66 -3.49
C LEU A 233 -14.37 -3.73 -4.71
N ASP A 234 -14.99 -4.14 -5.83
CA ASP A 234 -15.36 -3.24 -6.94
C ASP A 234 -16.69 -2.52 -6.67
N TYR A 235 -17.30 -2.72 -5.51
CA TYR A 235 -18.51 -2.05 -5.08
C TYR A 235 -18.29 -1.24 -3.80
N LEU A 236 -19.18 -0.27 -3.59
CA LEU A 236 -19.18 0.57 -2.40
C LEU A 236 -19.46 -0.24 -1.15
N GLY A 237 -18.63 -0.04 -0.14
CA GLY A 237 -18.80 -0.63 1.18
C GLY A 237 -19.16 0.37 2.28
N TRP A 238 -19.56 -0.18 3.42
CA TRP A 238 -19.60 0.54 4.69
C TRP A 238 -18.96 -0.31 5.81
N CYS A 239 -18.22 0.34 6.71
CA CYS A 239 -17.53 -0.29 7.83
C CYS A 239 -18.12 0.19 9.16
N SER A 240 -18.24 -0.69 10.14
CA SER A 240 -18.85 -0.37 11.44
C SER A 240 -17.93 0.34 12.44
N TRP A 241 -16.63 0.47 12.15
CA TRP A 241 -15.63 0.87 13.14
C TRP A 241 -15.85 2.26 13.72
N ASP A 242 -15.92 3.34 12.94
CA ASP A 242 -16.11 4.68 13.51
C ASP A 242 -17.56 4.95 13.92
N ALA A 243 -18.48 4.16 13.36
CA ALA A 243 -19.89 4.24 13.70
C ALA A 243 -20.15 3.76 15.13
N PHE A 244 -19.51 2.66 15.54
CA PHE A 244 -19.82 1.98 16.79
C PHE A 244 -18.61 1.62 17.66
N TYR A 245 -17.39 1.64 17.11
CA TYR A 245 -16.20 1.04 17.70
C TYR A 245 -16.53 -0.37 18.22
N GLN A 246 -16.13 -0.68 19.45
CA GLN A 246 -16.37 -1.97 20.08
C GLN A 246 -17.84 -2.21 20.47
N GLU A 247 -18.73 -1.23 20.32
CA GLU A 247 -20.16 -1.35 20.66
C GLU A 247 -21.02 -1.81 19.47
N VAL A 248 -20.39 -2.25 18.37
CA VAL A 248 -21.10 -2.80 17.20
C VAL A 248 -22.03 -3.94 17.61
N ASN A 249 -23.26 -3.89 17.11
CA ASN A 249 -24.32 -4.86 17.39
C ASN A 249 -25.32 -4.93 16.22
N GLU A 250 -26.15 -5.96 16.22
CA GLU A 250 -27.15 -6.22 15.17
C GLU A 250 -28.08 -5.01 14.93
N LYS A 251 -28.62 -4.43 16.00
CA LYS A 251 -29.57 -3.31 15.90
C LYS A 251 -28.91 -2.08 15.26
N GLY A 252 -27.70 -1.72 15.69
CA GLY A 252 -26.98 -0.57 15.13
C GLY A 252 -26.72 -0.72 13.64
N ILE A 253 -26.32 -1.91 13.19
CA ILE A 253 -26.12 -2.20 11.76
C ILE A 253 -27.43 -2.08 10.99
N ILE A 254 -28.53 -2.60 11.53
CA ILE A 254 -29.87 -2.48 10.91
C ILE A 254 -30.29 -1.01 10.81
N ASP A 255 -30.16 -0.23 11.90
CA ASP A 255 -30.49 1.20 11.89
C ASP A 255 -29.68 1.95 10.82
N LYS A 256 -28.41 1.57 10.62
CA LYS A 256 -27.57 2.13 9.56
C LYS A 256 -28.08 1.79 8.17
N LEU A 257 -28.45 0.53 7.92
CA LEU A 257 -28.96 0.10 6.61
C LEU A 257 -30.32 0.73 6.29
N VAL A 258 -31.16 0.97 7.30
CA VAL A 258 -32.40 1.76 7.13
C VAL A 258 -32.06 3.15 6.61
N GLU A 259 -31.13 3.87 7.24
CA GLU A 259 -30.68 5.19 6.79
C GLU A 259 -30.17 5.16 5.34
N LEU A 260 -29.31 4.18 5.01
CA LEU A 260 -28.73 4.07 3.68
C LEU A 260 -29.79 3.83 2.60
N ASN A 261 -30.80 3.01 2.90
CA ASN A 261 -31.93 2.77 2.00
C ASN A 261 -32.82 4.01 1.84
N GLU A 262 -33.12 4.73 2.92
CA GLU A 262 -33.87 6.01 2.87
C GLU A 262 -33.14 7.05 2.01
N LYS A 263 -31.81 7.11 2.14
CA LYS A 263 -30.93 8.00 1.36
C LYS A 263 -30.59 7.45 -0.04
N LYS A 264 -31.09 6.25 -0.38
CA LYS A 264 -30.86 5.54 -1.65
C LYS A 264 -29.38 5.33 -1.99
N ILE A 265 -28.53 5.12 -1.00
CA ILE A 265 -27.10 4.86 -1.21
C ILE A 265 -26.89 3.36 -1.40
N PRO A 266 -26.39 2.91 -2.56
CA PRO A 266 -26.32 1.49 -2.91
C PRO A 266 -25.06 0.80 -2.32
N VAL A 267 -24.96 0.73 -1.00
CA VAL A 267 -23.89 -0.05 -0.33
C VAL A 267 -24.11 -1.54 -0.61
N LYS A 268 -23.10 -2.20 -1.19
CA LYS A 268 -23.20 -3.63 -1.58
C LYS A 268 -22.52 -4.57 -0.61
N TRP A 269 -21.62 -4.07 0.22
CA TRP A 269 -21.01 -4.89 1.25
C TRP A 269 -20.84 -4.14 2.57
N ILE A 270 -20.85 -4.90 3.66
CA ILE A 270 -20.68 -4.40 5.02
C ILE A 270 -19.48 -5.09 5.66
N MET A 271 -18.60 -4.31 6.28
CA MET A 271 -17.56 -4.82 7.19
C MET A 271 -18.04 -4.67 8.64
N ILE A 272 -18.27 -5.79 9.31
CA ILE A 272 -18.48 -5.82 10.77
C ILE A 272 -17.09 -5.83 11.42
N ASP A 273 -16.63 -4.65 11.80
CA ASP A 273 -15.30 -4.40 12.37
C ASP A 273 -15.21 -4.78 13.85
N ASP A 274 -14.08 -4.51 14.51
CA ASP A 274 -13.77 -4.96 15.87
C ASP A 274 -14.90 -4.68 16.88
N GLY A 275 -15.16 -5.66 17.75
CA GLY A 275 -16.19 -5.63 18.80
C GLY A 275 -17.27 -6.68 18.65
N TRP A 276 -17.35 -7.41 17.54
CA TRP A 276 -18.43 -8.38 17.30
C TRP A 276 -18.20 -9.77 17.93
N ALA A 277 -16.93 -10.17 18.11
CA ALA A 277 -16.56 -11.53 18.50
C ALA A 277 -16.75 -11.79 20.01
N ASP A 278 -17.05 -13.03 20.37
CA ASP A 278 -17.06 -13.48 21.78
C ASP A 278 -15.64 -13.54 22.34
N THR A 279 -15.36 -12.63 23.27
CA THR A 279 -14.03 -12.44 23.84
C THR A 279 -14.06 -12.29 25.35
N TYR A 280 -12.95 -12.65 25.99
CA TYR A 280 -12.72 -12.44 27.42
C TYR A 280 -11.32 -11.87 27.64
N ASN A 281 -11.20 -10.73 28.34
CA ASN A 281 -9.93 -10.02 28.54
C ASN A 281 -9.14 -9.78 27.24
N LYS A 282 -9.84 -9.41 26.17
CA LYS A 282 -9.28 -9.24 24.82
C LYS A 282 -8.70 -10.54 24.23
N MET A 283 -9.15 -11.72 24.64
CA MET A 283 -8.77 -13.00 24.01
C MET A 283 -9.98 -13.63 23.35
N LEU A 284 -9.79 -14.25 22.18
CA LEU A 284 -10.85 -14.96 21.47
C LEU A 284 -11.29 -16.18 22.29
N ARG A 285 -12.57 -16.24 22.64
CA ARG A 285 -13.12 -17.29 23.50
C ARG A 285 -13.89 -18.35 22.71
N SER A 286 -14.55 -17.94 21.64
CA SER A 286 -15.20 -18.86 20.70
C SER A 286 -15.14 -18.32 19.28
N PHE A 287 -15.51 -19.13 18.30
CA PHE A 287 -15.66 -18.66 16.92
C PHE A 287 -16.97 -17.87 16.69
N ALA A 288 -17.87 -17.88 17.68
CA ALA A 288 -19.16 -17.21 17.58
C ALA A 288 -19.05 -15.70 17.83
N ALA A 289 -20.10 -14.99 17.43
CA ALA A 289 -20.30 -13.61 17.84
C ALA A 289 -20.71 -13.54 19.31
N ASP A 290 -20.46 -12.39 19.93
CA ASP A 290 -20.97 -12.07 21.26
C ASP A 290 -22.51 -12.15 21.27
N SER A 291 -23.06 -12.96 22.17
CA SER A 291 -24.50 -13.24 22.23
C SER A 291 -25.34 -12.09 22.79
N GLU A 292 -24.75 -11.10 23.46
CA GLU A 292 -25.48 -9.89 23.88
C GLU A 292 -25.62 -8.93 22.70
N LYS A 293 -24.60 -8.85 21.83
CA LYS A 293 -24.59 -7.99 20.63
C LYS A 293 -25.32 -8.61 19.43
N PHE A 294 -25.29 -9.93 19.32
CA PHE A 294 -25.89 -10.73 18.26
C PHE A 294 -26.69 -11.90 18.87
N PRO A 295 -27.89 -11.63 19.42
CA PRO A 295 -28.64 -12.60 20.24
C PRO A 295 -29.07 -13.87 19.51
N ASN A 296 -29.25 -13.79 18.19
CA ASN A 296 -29.57 -14.95 17.34
C ASN A 296 -28.32 -15.49 16.60
N GLY A 297 -27.14 -15.03 16.97
CA GLY A 297 -25.88 -15.34 16.32
C GLY A 297 -25.69 -14.62 14.99
N LEU A 298 -24.46 -14.67 14.49
CA LEU A 298 -24.06 -13.94 13.29
C LEU A 298 -24.80 -14.39 12.02
N ASN A 299 -25.22 -15.65 11.93
CA ASN A 299 -25.93 -16.20 10.77
C ASN A 299 -27.27 -15.49 10.52
N GLU A 300 -28.14 -15.43 11.54
CA GLU A 300 -29.46 -14.80 11.40
C GLU A 300 -29.33 -13.29 11.14
N SER A 301 -28.35 -12.63 11.76
CA SER A 301 -28.06 -11.22 11.48
C SER A 301 -27.65 -11.03 10.03
N ILE A 302 -26.64 -11.77 9.53
CA ILE A 302 -26.18 -11.66 8.14
C ILE A 302 -27.30 -11.98 7.14
N LYS A 303 -28.09 -13.01 7.42
CA LYS A 303 -29.26 -13.35 6.61
C LYS A 303 -30.24 -12.18 6.53
N THR A 304 -30.51 -11.52 7.66
CA THR A 304 -31.34 -10.30 7.71
C THR A 304 -30.75 -9.18 6.85
N LEU A 305 -29.44 -8.90 6.95
CA LEU A 305 -28.79 -7.86 6.15
C LEU A 305 -28.94 -8.13 4.64
N LYS A 306 -28.76 -9.39 4.24
CA LYS A 306 -28.82 -9.80 2.82
C LYS A 306 -30.25 -9.81 2.28
N GLU A 307 -31.18 -10.44 2.99
CA GLU A 307 -32.55 -10.65 2.51
C GLU A 307 -33.43 -9.40 2.60
N GLN A 308 -33.24 -8.55 3.62
CA GLN A 308 -34.14 -7.42 3.89
C GLN A 308 -33.56 -6.06 3.44
N PHE A 309 -32.23 -5.93 3.39
CA PHE A 309 -31.58 -4.64 3.11
C PHE A 309 -30.78 -4.61 1.80
N GLY A 310 -30.74 -5.71 1.04
CA GLY A 310 -30.07 -5.74 -0.27
C GLY A 310 -28.55 -5.63 -0.19
N VAL A 311 -27.96 -6.01 0.94
CA VAL A 311 -26.50 -6.19 1.07
C VAL A 311 -26.13 -7.48 0.34
N ASN A 312 -25.15 -7.43 -0.55
CA ASN A 312 -24.72 -8.60 -1.31
C ASN A 312 -23.70 -9.43 -0.52
N TRP A 313 -22.76 -8.75 0.15
CA TRP A 313 -21.65 -9.40 0.85
C TRP A 313 -21.43 -8.86 2.27
N VAL A 314 -21.04 -9.73 3.19
CA VAL A 314 -20.68 -9.32 4.56
C VAL A 314 -19.28 -9.82 4.90
N GLY A 315 -18.42 -8.91 5.34
CA GLY A 315 -17.11 -9.21 5.88
C GLY A 315 -17.08 -9.05 7.39
N VAL A 316 -16.13 -9.74 8.03
CA VAL A 316 -15.85 -9.55 9.46
C VAL A 316 -14.38 -9.29 9.70
N TRP A 317 -14.11 -8.56 10.78
CA TRP A 317 -12.77 -8.28 11.25
C TRP A 317 -12.26 -9.35 12.23
N HIS A 318 -10.97 -9.68 12.16
CA HIS A 318 -10.26 -10.37 13.25
C HIS A 318 -8.78 -9.99 13.21
N THR A 319 -8.01 -10.35 14.25
CA THR A 319 -6.54 -10.20 14.19
C THR A 319 -5.87 -11.45 13.61
N LEU A 320 -4.60 -11.34 13.22
CA LEU A 320 -3.74 -12.48 12.86
C LEU A 320 -3.48 -13.45 14.03
N PHE A 321 -3.93 -13.14 15.25
CA PHE A 321 -3.67 -13.95 16.44
C PHE A 321 -4.95 -14.43 17.14
N GLY A 322 -6.08 -14.40 16.44
CA GLY A 322 -7.41 -14.64 16.99
C GLY A 322 -8.08 -13.34 17.38
N TYR A 323 -7.62 -12.71 18.47
CA TYR A 323 -8.02 -11.37 18.89
C TYR A 323 -6.82 -10.63 19.51
N TRP A 324 -6.97 -9.37 19.96
CA TRP A 324 -5.86 -8.51 20.41
C TRP A 324 -4.89 -9.13 21.44
N GLY A 325 -5.40 -9.98 22.33
CA GLY A 325 -4.66 -10.66 23.39
C GLY A 325 -4.34 -12.13 23.11
N GLY A 326 -4.71 -12.66 21.93
CA GLY A 326 -4.58 -14.06 21.56
C GLY A 326 -5.88 -14.85 21.75
N ILE A 327 -5.74 -16.11 22.13
CA ILE A 327 -6.83 -17.07 22.36
C ILE A 327 -6.95 -17.36 23.86
N ASP A 328 -8.17 -17.43 24.36
CA ASP A 328 -8.45 -17.75 25.76
C ASP A 328 -8.09 -19.23 26.04
N PRO A 329 -7.07 -19.52 26.86
CA PRO A 329 -6.62 -20.90 27.10
C PRO A 329 -7.64 -21.76 27.83
N ASP A 330 -8.58 -21.15 28.56
CA ASP A 330 -9.59 -21.86 29.34
C ASP A 330 -10.89 -22.08 28.55
N SER A 331 -10.93 -21.62 27.29
CA SER A 331 -12.09 -21.78 26.43
C SER A 331 -12.23 -23.20 25.89
N GLN A 332 -13.49 -23.62 25.70
CA GLN A 332 -13.79 -24.90 25.07
C GLN A 332 -13.22 -24.98 23.64
N MET A 333 -13.24 -23.87 22.89
CA MET A 333 -12.64 -23.77 21.56
C MET A 333 -11.14 -24.07 21.59
N ALA A 334 -10.39 -23.48 22.53
CA ALA A 334 -8.95 -23.71 22.65
C ALA A 334 -8.62 -25.18 22.98
N ILE A 335 -9.47 -25.87 23.74
CA ILE A 335 -9.32 -27.30 24.04
C ILE A 335 -9.51 -28.14 22.78
N GLU A 336 -10.51 -27.81 21.97
CA GLU A 336 -10.85 -28.54 20.73
C GLU A 336 -9.76 -28.38 19.66
N VAL A 337 -9.21 -27.18 19.51
CA VAL A 337 -8.16 -26.86 18.52
C VAL A 337 -6.74 -26.84 19.10
N LYS A 338 -6.51 -27.47 20.26
CA LYS A 338 -5.24 -27.40 21.00
C LYS A 338 -3.99 -27.74 20.18
N ASN A 339 -4.12 -28.65 19.21
CA ASN A 339 -3.01 -29.12 18.38
C ASN A 339 -2.61 -28.10 17.29
N GLN A 340 -3.47 -27.10 17.06
CA GLN A 340 -3.27 -26.02 16.11
C GLN A 340 -2.78 -24.73 16.78
N LEU A 341 -2.57 -24.75 18.10
CA LEU A 341 -2.17 -23.58 18.89
C LEU A 341 -0.72 -23.68 19.36
N HIS A 342 -0.12 -22.51 19.63
CA HIS A 342 1.21 -22.37 20.19
C HIS A 342 1.18 -21.43 21.39
N LYS A 343 1.85 -21.83 22.48
CA LYS A 343 2.06 -20.98 23.65
C LYS A 343 3.43 -20.32 23.57
N THR A 344 3.47 -19.00 23.48
CA THR A 344 4.71 -18.21 23.44
C THR A 344 5.45 -18.27 24.78
N ASN A 345 6.71 -17.84 24.79
CA ASN A 345 7.53 -17.73 26.02
C ASN A 345 6.92 -16.74 27.03
N SER A 346 6.18 -15.73 26.56
CA SER A 346 5.44 -14.79 27.42
C SER A 346 4.08 -15.32 27.88
N GLY A 347 3.75 -16.57 27.54
CA GLY A 347 2.55 -17.27 27.99
C GLY A 347 1.29 -16.97 27.19
N LYS A 348 1.38 -16.25 26.06
CA LYS A 348 0.24 -15.99 25.17
C LYS A 348 -0.06 -17.23 24.33
N LEU A 349 -1.35 -17.54 24.15
CA LEU A 349 -1.79 -18.64 23.30
C LEU A 349 -2.26 -18.07 21.95
N LEU A 350 -1.67 -18.54 20.86
CA LEU A 350 -1.87 -18.02 19.51
C LEU A 350 -2.08 -19.18 18.52
N PRO A 351 -2.63 -18.93 17.32
CA PRO A 351 -2.54 -19.89 16.21
C PRO A 351 -1.08 -20.27 15.95
N ALA A 352 -0.79 -21.55 15.73
CA ALA A 352 0.58 -22.03 15.59
C ALA A 352 1.32 -21.32 14.42
N PRO A 353 2.61 -20.97 14.59
CA PRO A 353 3.36 -20.22 13.58
C PRO A 353 3.74 -21.04 12.35
N SER A 354 3.66 -22.38 12.40
CA SER A 354 3.93 -23.24 11.24
C SER A 354 2.69 -23.38 10.35
N ALA A 355 2.87 -23.37 9.02
CA ALA A 355 1.74 -23.32 8.11
C ALA A 355 0.79 -24.52 8.27
N ASP A 356 1.33 -25.72 8.46
CA ASP A 356 0.59 -26.98 8.61
C ASP A 356 -0.36 -26.98 9.81
N LYS A 357 0.11 -26.51 10.97
CA LYS A 357 -0.68 -26.46 12.21
C LYS A 357 -1.59 -25.25 12.26
N GLY A 358 -1.06 -24.08 11.89
CA GLY A 358 -1.81 -22.83 11.85
C GLY A 358 -3.01 -22.90 10.89
N PHE A 359 -2.84 -23.59 9.76
CA PHE A 359 -3.93 -23.79 8.79
C PHE A 359 -5.14 -24.48 9.43
N GLY A 360 -4.92 -25.45 10.32
CA GLY A 360 -6.02 -26.14 10.99
C GLY A 360 -6.90 -25.21 11.83
N PHE A 361 -6.30 -24.23 12.51
CA PHE A 361 -7.04 -23.21 13.27
C PHE A 361 -7.83 -22.30 12.33
N TRP A 362 -7.18 -21.73 11.32
CA TRP A 362 -7.82 -20.80 10.39
C TRP A 362 -8.93 -21.46 9.60
N ASN A 363 -8.71 -22.68 9.10
CA ASN A 363 -9.71 -23.42 8.35
C ASN A 363 -10.96 -23.75 9.19
N ALA A 364 -10.79 -24.02 10.48
CA ALA A 364 -11.91 -24.19 11.40
C ALA A 364 -12.66 -22.86 11.63
N TYR A 365 -11.94 -21.78 11.90
CA TYR A 365 -12.53 -20.48 12.18
C TYR A 365 -13.23 -19.88 10.96
N HIS A 366 -12.52 -19.78 9.82
CA HIS A 366 -13.09 -19.28 8.56
C HIS A 366 -14.19 -20.19 8.03
N GLY A 367 -14.10 -21.51 8.22
CA GLY A 367 -15.18 -22.43 7.88
C GLY A 367 -16.44 -22.21 8.71
N TYR A 368 -16.31 -21.84 9.99
CA TYR A 368 -17.44 -21.41 10.82
C TYR A 368 -18.04 -20.10 10.29
N LEU A 369 -17.22 -19.09 10.03
CA LEU A 369 -17.65 -17.79 9.50
C LEU A 369 -18.38 -17.94 8.15
N LYS A 370 -17.84 -18.76 7.25
CA LYS A 370 -18.48 -19.03 5.94
C LYS A 370 -19.84 -19.68 6.10
N LYS A 371 -20.01 -20.61 7.04
CA LYS A 371 -21.32 -21.21 7.37
C LYS A 371 -22.30 -20.19 7.96
N ALA A 372 -21.81 -19.17 8.66
CA ALA A 372 -22.61 -18.05 9.13
C ALA A 372 -22.93 -17.02 8.02
N GLY A 373 -22.47 -17.23 6.79
CA GLY A 373 -22.78 -16.37 5.65
C GLY A 373 -21.78 -15.24 5.40
N VAL A 374 -20.63 -15.23 6.10
CA VAL A 374 -19.52 -14.30 5.83
C VAL A 374 -18.89 -14.60 4.46
N ASP A 375 -18.52 -13.55 3.74
CA ASP A 375 -17.97 -13.61 2.38
C ASP A 375 -16.49 -13.23 2.30
N PHE A 376 -16.00 -12.43 3.23
CA PHE A 376 -14.60 -12.00 3.27
C PHE A 376 -14.15 -11.57 4.67
N VAL A 377 -12.86 -11.29 4.85
CA VAL A 377 -12.30 -10.89 6.15
C VAL A 377 -11.39 -9.68 6.04
N LYS A 378 -11.38 -8.84 7.08
CA LYS A 378 -10.30 -7.88 7.36
C LYS A 378 -9.42 -8.47 8.47
N VAL A 379 -8.11 -8.48 8.25
CA VAL A 379 -7.17 -9.12 9.18
C VAL A 379 -6.13 -8.12 9.69
N ASP A 380 -6.26 -7.77 10.96
CA ASP A 380 -5.44 -6.78 11.66
C ASP A 380 -4.22 -7.40 12.36
N SER A 381 -3.39 -6.51 12.90
CA SER A 381 -2.20 -6.81 13.71
C SER A 381 -1.12 -7.62 12.95
N GLN A 382 -1.11 -7.60 11.62
CA GLN A 382 -0.17 -8.44 10.87
C GLN A 382 1.30 -8.06 11.12
N GLY A 383 1.58 -6.78 11.40
CA GLY A 383 2.89 -6.29 11.82
C GLY A 383 3.43 -6.92 13.10
N ALA A 384 2.59 -7.59 13.89
CA ALA A 384 2.97 -8.08 15.22
C ALA A 384 3.58 -9.48 15.18
N VAL A 385 3.73 -10.08 13.99
CA VAL A 385 4.39 -11.38 13.81
C VAL A 385 5.69 -11.42 14.61
N ASN A 386 6.53 -10.40 14.47
CA ASN A 386 7.79 -10.36 15.18
C ASN A 386 7.61 -10.12 16.69
N ASN A 387 6.63 -9.32 17.10
CA ASN A 387 6.35 -9.04 18.52
C ASN A 387 6.01 -10.31 19.32
N PHE A 388 5.32 -11.27 18.69
CA PHE A 388 4.91 -12.51 19.33
C PHE A 388 5.89 -13.68 19.13
N TYR A 389 6.63 -13.69 18.03
CA TYR A 389 7.52 -14.80 17.65
C TYR A 389 9.01 -14.49 17.72
N THR A 390 9.41 -13.31 18.22
CA THR A 390 10.81 -13.03 18.56
C THR A 390 11.36 -14.13 19.48
N TYR A 391 12.56 -14.63 19.18
CA TYR A 391 13.22 -15.77 19.84
C TYR A 391 12.56 -17.14 19.66
N HIS A 392 11.44 -17.23 18.96
CA HIS A 392 10.82 -18.50 18.55
C HIS A 392 11.17 -18.85 17.12
N GLU A 393 11.11 -17.85 16.23
CA GLU A 393 11.38 -18.00 14.80
C GLU A 393 11.94 -16.68 14.23
N SER A 394 12.67 -16.78 13.14
CA SER A 394 13.14 -15.62 12.35
C SER A 394 11.96 -14.87 11.70
N PRO A 395 12.02 -13.53 11.53
CA PRO A 395 10.86 -12.76 11.07
C PRO A 395 10.35 -13.19 9.69
N GLY A 396 11.26 -13.50 8.76
CA GLY A 396 10.91 -13.96 7.42
C GLY A 396 10.21 -15.32 7.42
N THR A 397 10.73 -16.30 8.17
CA THR A 397 10.10 -17.62 8.29
C THR A 397 8.76 -17.54 9.00
N ALA A 398 8.65 -16.78 10.09
CA ALA A 398 7.40 -16.60 10.81
C ALA A 398 6.32 -15.96 9.91
N ALA A 399 6.64 -14.86 9.22
CA ALA A 399 5.70 -14.19 8.33
C ALA A 399 5.25 -15.12 7.19
N LYS A 400 6.20 -15.81 6.54
CA LYS A 400 5.93 -16.80 5.50
C LYS A 400 4.91 -17.84 5.94
N GLU A 401 5.19 -18.52 7.04
CA GLU A 401 4.41 -19.68 7.47
C GLU A 401 3.02 -19.26 7.98
N ILE A 402 2.93 -18.16 8.73
CA ILE A 402 1.68 -17.62 9.26
C ILE A 402 0.77 -17.12 8.14
N HIS A 403 1.28 -16.33 7.19
CA HIS A 403 0.49 -15.85 6.06
C HIS A 403 0.08 -17.01 5.14
N THR A 404 0.93 -18.02 4.97
CA THR A 404 0.57 -19.24 4.23
C THR A 404 -0.63 -19.95 4.86
N ALA A 405 -0.64 -20.13 6.19
CA ALA A 405 -1.77 -20.73 6.88
C ALA A 405 -3.08 -19.92 6.74
N LEU A 406 -3.00 -18.61 7.00
CA LEU A 406 -4.17 -17.72 6.94
C LEU A 406 -4.76 -17.67 5.52
N GLU A 407 -3.92 -17.41 4.52
CA GLU A 407 -4.38 -17.17 3.16
C GLU A 407 -4.84 -18.46 2.47
N ALA A 408 -4.26 -19.62 2.82
CA ALA A 408 -4.78 -20.90 2.35
C ALA A 408 -6.23 -21.11 2.82
N SER A 409 -6.54 -20.77 4.08
CA SER A 409 -7.89 -20.83 4.61
C SER A 409 -8.83 -19.83 3.93
N ALA A 410 -8.40 -18.57 3.80
CA ALA A 410 -9.20 -17.56 3.11
C ALA A 410 -9.42 -17.88 1.62
N GLY A 411 -8.48 -18.55 0.96
CA GLY A 411 -8.65 -19.07 -0.40
C GLY A 411 -9.76 -20.12 -0.52
N ILE A 412 -9.92 -20.96 0.50
CA ILE A 412 -10.98 -21.98 0.54
C ILE A 412 -12.35 -21.37 0.82
N HIS A 413 -12.42 -20.41 1.75
CA HIS A 413 -13.70 -19.95 2.32
C HIS A 413 -14.21 -18.63 1.72
N PHE A 414 -13.30 -17.78 1.24
CA PHE A 414 -13.60 -16.37 0.89
C PHE A 414 -13.04 -15.95 -0.48
N ASP A 415 -12.67 -16.91 -1.32
CA ASP A 415 -12.12 -16.65 -2.66
C ASP A 415 -10.88 -15.71 -2.62
N GLN A 416 -10.06 -15.88 -1.58
CA GLN A 416 -8.88 -15.03 -1.29
C GLN A 416 -9.19 -13.56 -0.98
N THR A 417 -10.46 -13.22 -0.72
CA THR A 417 -10.87 -11.86 -0.37
C THR A 417 -10.46 -11.55 1.08
N ILE A 418 -9.33 -10.87 1.21
CA ILE A 418 -8.79 -10.39 2.49
C ILE A 418 -8.40 -8.92 2.34
N ILE A 419 -8.82 -8.09 3.30
CA ILE A 419 -8.22 -6.77 3.53
C ILE A 419 -7.11 -6.94 4.57
N ASN A 420 -5.85 -6.91 4.14
CA ASN A 420 -4.72 -7.00 5.06
C ASN A 420 -4.50 -5.66 5.76
N CYS A 421 -4.35 -5.66 7.07
CA CYS A 421 -4.26 -4.43 7.85
C CYS A 421 -3.15 -4.49 8.91
N MET A 422 -2.65 -3.31 9.30
CA MET A 422 -1.53 -3.13 10.23
C MET A 422 -0.27 -3.90 9.83
N GLY A 423 -0.05 -4.09 8.53
CA GLY A 423 0.86 -5.10 8.00
C GLY A 423 1.97 -4.57 7.10
N MET A 424 2.45 -3.35 7.34
CA MET A 424 3.50 -2.72 6.51
C MET A 424 4.94 -3.00 6.99
N ALA A 425 5.13 -3.91 7.96
CA ALA A 425 6.46 -4.43 8.26
C ALA A 425 7.00 -5.21 7.04
N ALA A 426 8.28 -5.03 6.70
CA ALA A 426 8.88 -5.60 5.49
C ALA A 426 8.66 -7.12 5.36
N GLU A 427 8.81 -7.88 6.45
CA GLU A 427 8.56 -9.32 6.48
C GLU A 427 7.12 -9.69 6.05
N ASN A 428 6.13 -8.85 6.34
CA ASN A 428 4.76 -9.11 5.90
C ASN A 428 4.58 -8.72 4.43
N ILE A 429 5.12 -7.58 4.02
CA ILE A 429 5.02 -7.10 2.63
C ILE A 429 5.59 -8.13 1.65
N TRP A 430 6.70 -8.79 1.98
CA TRP A 430 7.37 -9.74 1.08
C TRP A 430 6.77 -11.16 1.07
N TYR A 431 6.05 -11.58 2.11
CA TYR A 431 5.72 -13.00 2.33
C TYR A 431 4.22 -13.36 2.32
N ARG A 432 3.34 -12.48 1.80
CA ARG A 432 1.92 -12.81 1.56
C ARG A 432 1.71 -13.59 0.27
N PRO A 433 1.20 -14.84 0.31
CA PRO A 433 1.17 -15.69 -0.88
C PRO A 433 0.27 -15.26 -2.04
N SER A 434 -0.87 -14.62 -1.76
CA SER A 434 -1.94 -14.49 -2.76
C SER A 434 -2.77 -13.21 -2.60
N SER A 435 -3.08 -12.80 -1.38
CA SER A 435 -4.00 -11.70 -1.08
C SER A 435 -3.58 -10.38 -1.76
N ALA A 436 -4.57 -9.67 -2.29
CA ALA A 436 -4.37 -8.56 -3.22
C ALA A 436 -4.47 -7.17 -2.58
N ILE A 437 -5.09 -7.06 -1.42
CA ILE A 437 -5.47 -5.78 -0.80
C ILE A 437 -4.69 -5.60 0.49
N SER A 438 -4.05 -4.44 0.67
CA SER A 438 -3.37 -4.11 1.91
C SER A 438 -3.56 -2.64 2.26
N ARG A 439 -3.92 -2.37 3.52
CA ARG A 439 -3.94 -1.03 4.10
C ARG A 439 -2.59 -0.36 3.93
N ASN A 440 -2.62 0.89 3.49
CA ASN A 440 -1.45 1.64 3.00
C ASN A 440 -1.04 2.82 3.89
N SER A 441 -1.80 3.04 4.96
CA SER A 441 -1.67 4.13 5.92
C SER A 441 -2.18 3.69 7.29
N ASP A 442 -1.82 4.45 8.31
CA ASP A 442 -2.47 4.36 9.62
C ASP A 442 -3.96 4.71 9.53
N ASP A 443 -4.71 4.49 10.61
CA ASP A 443 -6.15 4.70 10.63
C ASP A 443 -6.50 6.17 10.37
N PHE A 444 -7.41 6.38 9.43
CA PHE A 444 -8.01 7.68 9.23
C PHE A 444 -9.05 7.94 10.32
N VAL A 445 -8.72 8.84 11.25
CA VAL A 445 -9.64 9.23 12.32
C VAL A 445 -9.75 10.75 12.37
N PRO A 446 -10.73 11.33 11.65
CA PRO A 446 -10.91 12.77 11.57
C PRO A 446 -10.99 13.43 12.96
N GLY A 447 -10.28 14.55 13.13
CA GLY A 447 -10.23 15.31 14.38
C GLY A 447 -9.38 14.70 15.51
N LYS A 448 -8.60 13.64 15.28
CA LYS A 448 -7.63 13.06 16.23
C LYS A 448 -6.17 13.22 15.76
N GLU A 449 -5.27 12.40 16.31
CA GLU A 449 -3.80 12.36 16.13
C GLU A 449 -3.34 12.32 14.66
N ILE A 450 -4.20 11.89 13.72
CA ILE A 450 -3.94 11.86 12.27
C ILE A 450 -5.01 12.68 11.55
N SER A 451 -4.64 13.87 11.07
CA SER A 451 -5.49 14.69 10.21
C SER A 451 -5.52 14.15 8.78
N PHE A 452 -6.43 14.66 7.94
CA PHE A 452 -6.41 14.37 6.51
C PHE A 452 -5.03 14.59 5.87
N LYS A 453 -4.29 15.60 6.33
CA LYS A 453 -2.97 15.98 5.81
C LYS A 453 -1.95 14.85 5.93
N GLU A 454 -1.82 14.27 7.13
CA GLU A 454 -0.93 13.13 7.38
C GLU A 454 -1.42 11.87 6.66
N HIS A 455 -2.74 11.64 6.62
CA HIS A 455 -3.33 10.51 5.91
C HIS A 455 -3.05 10.53 4.41
N ALA A 456 -3.23 11.70 3.78
CA ALA A 456 -2.94 11.90 2.36
C ALA A 456 -1.44 11.76 2.07
N LEU A 457 -0.58 12.35 2.91
CA LEU A 457 0.87 12.20 2.79
C LEU A 457 1.30 10.73 2.83
N GLN A 458 0.85 9.99 3.85
CA GLN A 458 1.17 8.57 3.99
C GLN A 458 0.69 7.77 2.79
N ASN A 459 -0.58 7.90 2.41
CA ASN A 459 -1.13 7.07 1.35
C ASN A 459 -0.43 7.31 0.00
N VAL A 460 -0.22 8.57 -0.36
CA VAL A 460 0.38 8.90 -1.66
C VAL A 460 1.84 8.44 -1.68
N TYR A 461 2.65 8.81 -0.70
CA TYR A 461 4.07 8.46 -0.74
C TYR A 461 4.31 6.98 -0.51
N ASN A 462 3.62 6.31 0.43
CA ASN A 462 3.79 4.86 0.64
C ASN A 462 3.45 4.07 -0.63
N SER A 463 2.49 4.54 -1.43
CA SER A 463 2.13 3.89 -2.70
C SER A 463 3.30 3.80 -3.68
N LEU A 464 4.33 4.65 -3.57
CA LEU A 464 5.52 4.60 -4.43
C LEU A 464 6.19 3.22 -4.43
N TYR A 465 6.22 2.53 -3.29
CA TYR A 465 6.77 1.17 -3.22
C TYR A 465 5.71 0.11 -2.92
N HIS A 466 4.72 0.43 -2.08
CA HIS A 466 3.74 -0.54 -1.60
C HIS A 466 2.76 -0.97 -2.71
N SER A 467 2.44 -0.08 -3.66
CA SER A 467 1.52 -0.37 -4.78
C SER A 467 2.04 -1.42 -5.76
N HIS A 468 3.35 -1.71 -5.75
CA HIS A 468 3.91 -2.78 -6.56
C HIS A 468 3.61 -4.16 -5.96
N PHE A 469 3.32 -4.25 -4.67
CA PHE A 469 2.98 -5.49 -3.99
C PHE A 469 1.47 -5.73 -3.92
N TYR A 470 0.70 -4.68 -3.61
CA TYR A 470 -0.73 -4.77 -3.32
C TYR A 470 -1.51 -3.62 -3.94
N TRP A 471 -2.78 -3.85 -4.17
CA TRP A 471 -3.74 -2.77 -4.29
C TRP A 471 -3.87 -2.10 -2.91
N GLY A 472 -3.69 -0.78 -2.88
CA GLY A 472 -3.71 -0.03 -1.63
C GLY A 472 -5.13 0.16 -1.14
N ASP A 473 -5.43 -0.32 0.06
CA ASP A 473 -6.59 0.15 0.82
C ASP A 473 -6.19 1.45 1.53
N TRP A 474 -6.78 2.57 1.08
CA TRP A 474 -6.50 3.92 1.60
C TRP A 474 -7.44 4.30 2.75
N ASP A 475 -8.02 3.27 3.38
CA ASP A 475 -8.88 3.32 4.55
C ASP A 475 -10.24 4.00 4.30
N MET A 476 -11.16 3.69 5.22
CA MET A 476 -12.48 4.32 5.28
C MET A 476 -12.40 5.85 5.47
N TYR A 477 -13.44 6.56 5.07
CA TYR A 477 -13.59 8.01 5.32
C TYR A 477 -14.97 8.34 5.90
N TRP A 478 -15.13 9.60 6.32
CA TRP A 478 -16.41 10.15 6.73
C TRP A 478 -16.98 11.02 5.63
N THR A 479 -18.25 10.82 5.31
CA THR A 479 -18.94 11.57 4.25
C THR A 479 -19.55 12.87 4.78
N ASP A 480 -19.69 13.03 6.10
CA ASP A 480 -20.14 14.27 6.78
C ASP A 480 -19.06 14.71 7.75
N HIS A 481 -18.11 15.52 7.26
CA HIS A 481 -16.98 16.06 8.02
C HIS A 481 -16.43 17.31 7.32
N GLU A 482 -15.68 18.18 8.02
CA GLU A 482 -15.02 19.33 7.37
C GLU A 482 -13.91 18.94 6.37
N GLU A 483 -13.53 17.66 6.37
CA GLU A 483 -12.51 17.09 5.47
C GLU A 483 -13.10 16.10 4.45
N ASP A 484 -14.40 16.14 4.23
CA ASP A 484 -15.16 15.16 3.46
C ASP A 484 -14.84 15.17 1.95
N ILE A 485 -14.83 16.33 1.31
CA ILE A 485 -14.64 16.47 -0.15
C ILE A 485 -13.26 15.98 -0.55
N GLN A 486 -12.21 16.49 0.09
CA GLN A 486 -10.84 16.08 -0.19
C GLN A 486 -10.60 14.61 0.18
N SER A 487 -11.26 14.10 1.22
CA SER A 487 -11.23 12.67 1.55
C SER A 487 -11.88 11.82 0.46
N ALA A 488 -13.03 12.22 -0.06
CA ALA A 488 -13.72 11.52 -1.13
C ALA A 488 -12.87 11.51 -2.41
N VAL A 489 -12.30 12.65 -2.81
CA VAL A 489 -11.38 12.73 -3.96
C VAL A 489 -10.15 11.83 -3.76
N LEU A 490 -9.57 11.82 -2.55
CA LEU A 490 -8.44 10.94 -2.24
C LEU A 490 -8.81 9.45 -2.42
N ARG A 491 -10.01 9.03 -2.00
CA ARG A 491 -10.49 7.64 -2.19
C ARG A 491 -10.78 7.33 -3.66
N ALA A 492 -11.25 8.31 -4.45
CA ALA A 492 -11.40 8.16 -5.90
C ALA A 492 -10.07 7.80 -6.57
N LEU A 493 -8.98 8.46 -6.16
CA LEU A 493 -7.65 8.27 -6.73
C LEU A 493 -6.96 6.98 -6.24
N SER A 494 -7.37 6.43 -5.09
CA SER A 494 -6.68 5.33 -4.41
C SER A 494 -6.42 4.08 -5.27
N GLY A 495 -7.25 3.85 -6.30
CA GLY A 495 -7.22 2.63 -7.11
C GLY A 495 -7.59 1.35 -6.34
N GLY A 496 -8.00 1.46 -5.08
CA GLY A 496 -8.37 0.35 -4.20
C GLY A 496 -9.86 0.33 -3.85
N PRO A 497 -10.23 -0.34 -2.75
CA PRO A 497 -11.61 -0.34 -2.26
C PRO A 497 -12.04 1.07 -1.82
N VAL A 498 -13.33 1.36 -1.96
CA VAL A 498 -13.94 2.59 -1.45
C VAL A 498 -15.08 2.24 -0.50
N TYR A 499 -14.95 2.67 0.74
CA TYR A 499 -15.93 2.47 1.79
C TYR A 499 -15.85 3.59 2.82
N PHE A 500 -16.95 3.82 3.55
CA PHE A 500 -17.06 4.87 4.56
C PHE A 500 -17.52 4.28 5.90
N SER A 501 -17.41 5.06 6.98
CA SER A 501 -17.61 4.57 8.36
C SER A 501 -18.53 5.47 9.19
N ASP A 502 -19.36 6.28 8.53
CA ASP A 502 -20.21 7.25 9.22
C ASP A 502 -21.13 6.61 10.25
N ARG A 503 -21.33 7.32 11.36
CA ARG A 503 -22.38 7.04 12.35
C ARG A 503 -23.76 7.02 11.70
N VAL A 504 -24.71 6.39 12.38
CA VAL A 504 -26.12 6.40 11.99
C VAL A 504 -26.64 7.85 11.96
N GLY A 505 -27.35 8.18 10.88
CA GLY A 505 -27.91 9.51 10.61
C GLY A 505 -26.93 10.50 9.96
N LYS A 506 -25.64 10.14 9.83
CA LYS A 506 -24.56 11.04 9.42
C LYS A 506 -24.03 10.85 8.01
N THR A 507 -24.63 10.00 7.18
CA THR A 507 -24.11 9.85 5.81
C THR A 507 -24.60 10.97 4.88
N ASN A 508 -23.68 11.65 4.20
CA ASN A 508 -23.97 12.60 3.15
C ASN A 508 -23.88 11.93 1.76
N PRO A 509 -25.00 11.75 1.02
CA PRO A 509 -24.97 11.14 -0.31
C PRO A 509 -24.13 11.92 -1.34
N GLU A 510 -24.04 13.24 -1.21
CA GLU A 510 -23.34 14.10 -2.18
C GLU A 510 -21.84 13.78 -2.26
N ASN A 511 -21.25 13.32 -1.15
CA ASN A 511 -19.85 12.92 -1.07
C ASN A 511 -19.61 11.44 -1.42
N VAL A 512 -20.65 10.72 -1.87
CA VAL A 512 -20.60 9.31 -2.27
C VAL A 512 -20.89 9.16 -3.77
N TRP A 513 -21.92 9.83 -4.28
CA TRP A 513 -22.36 9.69 -5.68
C TRP A 513 -21.29 9.96 -6.75
N PRO A 514 -20.34 10.88 -6.56
CA PRO A 514 -19.25 11.09 -7.52
C PRO A 514 -18.28 9.90 -7.66
N LEU A 515 -18.24 8.99 -6.68
CA LEU A 515 -17.33 7.84 -6.64
C LEU A 515 -17.87 6.58 -7.33
N ILE A 516 -19.20 6.51 -7.53
CA ILE A 516 -19.89 5.28 -7.84
C ILE A 516 -20.84 5.43 -9.04
N LEU A 517 -21.19 4.30 -9.64
CA LEU A 517 -22.37 4.15 -10.48
C LEU A 517 -23.61 3.86 -9.62
N LYS A 518 -24.81 3.99 -10.17
CA LYS A 518 -26.09 3.64 -9.53
C LYS A 518 -26.17 2.20 -9.06
N SER A 519 -25.44 1.30 -9.73
CA SER A 519 -25.29 -0.09 -9.32
C SER A 519 -24.52 -0.25 -8.00
N GLY A 520 -23.92 0.80 -7.47
CA GLY A 520 -22.99 0.77 -6.34
C GLY A 520 -21.56 0.39 -6.75
N ARG A 521 -21.30 0.11 -8.03
CA ARG A 521 -19.96 -0.16 -8.53
C ARG A 521 -19.09 1.09 -8.44
N ILE A 522 -17.89 0.99 -7.89
CA ILE A 522 -16.95 2.10 -7.79
C ILE A 522 -16.28 2.35 -9.14
N LEU A 523 -15.96 3.61 -9.44
CA LEU A 523 -15.11 3.96 -10.57
C LEU A 523 -13.65 3.84 -10.13
N ARG A 524 -13.12 2.61 -10.19
CA ARG A 524 -11.75 2.30 -9.74
C ARG A 524 -10.72 2.53 -10.86
N ALA A 525 -9.66 3.27 -10.55
CA ALA A 525 -8.54 3.49 -11.45
C ALA A 525 -7.76 2.19 -11.77
N ASP A 526 -6.97 2.21 -12.84
CA ASP A 526 -6.23 1.02 -13.33
C ASP A 526 -5.02 0.68 -12.45
N GLN A 527 -4.63 1.59 -11.58
CA GLN A 527 -3.56 1.40 -10.60
C GLN A 527 -3.80 2.26 -9.35
N PRO A 528 -3.17 1.90 -8.22
CA PRO A 528 -3.08 2.84 -7.11
C PRO A 528 -2.38 4.13 -7.53
N ALA A 529 -2.87 5.26 -7.03
CA ALA A 529 -2.29 6.54 -7.33
C ALA A 529 -0.86 6.68 -6.77
N LEU A 530 -0.06 7.48 -7.46
CA LEU A 530 1.33 7.78 -7.13
C LEU A 530 1.55 9.30 -7.03
N PRO A 531 2.56 9.77 -6.30
CA PRO A 531 3.04 11.13 -6.48
C PRO A 531 3.59 11.29 -7.91
N THR A 532 3.48 12.49 -8.47
CA THR A 532 4.20 12.82 -9.70
C THR A 532 5.70 12.91 -9.44
N ALA A 533 6.52 12.77 -10.50
CA ALA A 533 7.97 12.67 -10.35
C ALA A 533 8.62 13.91 -9.71
N ASP A 534 8.05 15.09 -9.91
CA ASP A 534 8.47 16.36 -9.31
C ASP A 534 8.22 16.43 -7.79
N MET A 535 7.27 15.64 -7.25
CA MET A 535 6.93 15.63 -5.83
C MET A 535 7.85 14.73 -4.98
N LEU A 536 8.65 13.85 -5.59
CA LEU A 536 9.33 12.77 -4.87
C LEU A 536 10.24 13.23 -3.73
N TYR A 537 10.82 14.43 -3.82
CA TYR A 537 11.75 14.96 -2.82
C TYR A 537 11.22 16.22 -2.11
N ILE A 538 9.93 16.52 -2.27
CA ILE A 538 9.27 17.69 -1.69
C ILE A 538 8.45 17.21 -0.49
N ASN A 539 8.45 17.99 0.59
CA ASN A 539 7.58 17.76 1.73
C ASN A 539 6.36 18.72 1.65
N PRO A 540 5.24 18.31 1.05
CA PRO A 540 4.08 19.18 0.87
C PRO A 540 3.43 19.64 2.19
N ASN A 541 3.75 19.01 3.31
CA ASN A 541 3.32 19.48 4.63
C ASN A 541 4.02 20.78 5.06
N LEU A 542 5.22 21.07 4.53
CA LEU A 542 6.10 22.14 5.02
C LEU A 542 6.57 23.11 3.94
N ASP A 543 6.56 22.71 2.67
CA ASP A 543 7.21 23.46 1.59
C ASP A 543 6.27 24.45 0.87
N GLY A 544 4.99 24.56 1.28
CA GLY A 544 4.03 25.50 0.69
C GLY A 544 3.59 25.12 -0.74
N ILE A 545 3.68 23.84 -1.09
CA ILE A 545 3.34 23.29 -2.41
C ILE A 545 2.21 22.26 -2.25
N ALA A 546 1.25 22.26 -3.18
CA ALA A 546 0.17 21.29 -3.19
C ALA A 546 0.71 19.86 -3.40
N LEU A 547 0.19 18.89 -2.64
CA LEU A 547 0.43 17.48 -2.91
C LEU A 547 -0.17 17.13 -4.28
N LYS A 548 0.67 16.74 -5.24
CA LYS A 548 0.27 16.34 -6.58
C LYS A 548 0.26 14.82 -6.72
N VAL A 549 -0.92 14.29 -7.02
CA VAL A 549 -1.23 12.85 -7.03
C VAL A 549 -1.80 12.50 -8.37
N TRP A 550 -1.32 11.43 -9.02
CA TRP A 550 -1.85 11.00 -10.31
C TRP A 550 -2.23 9.52 -10.30
N THR A 551 -3.23 9.17 -11.12
CA THR A 551 -3.56 7.78 -11.42
C THR A 551 -3.94 7.58 -12.89
N LYS A 552 -3.79 6.36 -13.38
CA LYS A 552 -4.13 5.97 -14.76
C LYS A 552 -5.59 5.56 -14.86
N THR A 553 -6.26 6.06 -15.89
CA THR A 553 -7.63 5.71 -16.25
C THR A 553 -7.67 5.42 -17.75
N ARG A 554 -7.34 4.20 -18.14
CA ARG A 554 -7.15 3.72 -19.52
C ARG A 554 -6.05 4.52 -20.23
N GLU A 555 -6.31 5.05 -21.42
CA GLU A 555 -5.39 5.93 -22.14
C GLU A 555 -5.42 7.38 -21.63
N SER A 556 -6.12 7.64 -20.51
CA SER A 556 -6.20 8.95 -19.85
C SER A 556 -5.59 8.88 -18.46
N ALA A 557 -5.45 10.03 -17.81
CA ALA A 557 -5.01 10.13 -16.44
C ALA A 557 -5.86 11.12 -15.64
N VAL A 558 -5.83 10.99 -14.32
CA VAL A 558 -6.44 11.94 -13.40
C VAL A 558 -5.39 12.43 -12.42
N ILE A 559 -5.31 13.76 -12.24
CA ILE A 559 -4.45 14.42 -11.25
C ILE A 559 -5.31 15.09 -10.17
N GLY A 560 -5.04 14.75 -8.92
CA GLY A 560 -5.55 15.48 -7.75
C GLY A 560 -4.46 16.39 -7.17
N LEU A 561 -4.83 17.63 -6.85
CA LEU A 561 -4.02 18.55 -6.07
C LEU A 561 -4.67 18.76 -4.70
N PHE A 562 -3.91 18.60 -3.62
CA PHE A 562 -4.40 18.75 -2.25
C PHE A 562 -3.56 19.75 -1.47
N ASN A 563 -4.21 20.67 -0.76
CA ASN A 563 -3.55 21.45 0.27
C ASN A 563 -3.45 20.62 1.56
N ILE A 564 -2.23 20.16 1.84
CA ILE A 564 -1.91 19.45 3.09
C ILE A 564 -0.86 20.18 3.93
N ASP A 565 -0.68 21.48 3.68
CA ASP A 565 0.25 22.31 4.43
C ASP A 565 -0.14 22.37 5.91
N LEU A 566 0.79 22.05 6.82
CA LEU A 566 0.48 21.96 8.25
C LEU A 566 0.17 23.31 8.90
N GLU A 567 0.58 24.42 8.28
CA GLU A 567 0.30 25.79 8.71
C GLU A 567 -0.96 26.38 8.03
N ASP A 568 -1.69 25.59 7.23
CA ASP A 568 -2.88 26.01 6.48
C ASP A 568 -2.63 27.18 5.52
N ARG A 569 -1.39 27.31 5.03
CA ARG A 569 -1.03 28.35 4.06
C ARG A 569 -1.70 28.08 2.72
N GLU A 570 -1.94 29.14 1.94
CA GLU A 570 -2.27 28.97 0.52
C GLU A 570 -1.07 28.33 -0.18
N VAL A 571 -1.32 27.24 -0.90
CA VAL A 571 -0.29 26.52 -1.65
C VAL A 571 -0.48 26.66 -3.15
N GLU A 572 0.62 26.59 -3.88
CA GLU A 572 0.62 26.60 -5.34
C GLU A 572 0.80 25.17 -5.89
N GLY A 573 0.23 24.92 -7.06
CA GLY A 573 0.39 23.66 -7.79
C GLY A 573 0.32 23.87 -9.29
N THR A 574 0.92 22.95 -10.03
CA THR A 574 0.86 22.90 -11.49
C THR A 574 0.32 21.56 -11.96
N VAL A 575 -0.30 21.55 -13.13
CA VAL A 575 -0.76 20.34 -13.82
C VAL A 575 -0.31 20.42 -15.26
N SER A 576 0.37 19.39 -15.75
CA SER A 576 0.80 19.27 -17.14
C SER A 576 0.56 17.84 -17.65
N PRO A 577 0.21 17.64 -18.94
CA PRO A 577 0.23 16.31 -19.54
C PRO A 577 1.61 15.63 -19.41
N SER A 578 2.70 16.40 -19.39
CA SER A 578 4.06 15.88 -19.19
C SER A 578 4.32 15.31 -17.80
N ASP A 579 3.44 15.54 -16.83
CA ASP A 579 3.53 14.91 -15.50
C ASP A 579 3.16 13.42 -15.54
N ILE A 580 2.53 12.95 -16.63
CA ILE A 580 1.99 11.61 -16.79
C ILE A 580 2.98 10.71 -17.55
N PRO A 581 3.54 9.65 -16.91
CA PRO A 581 4.63 8.86 -17.50
C PRO A 581 4.33 8.16 -18.83
N HIS A 582 3.06 7.88 -19.13
CA HIS A 582 2.66 7.17 -20.35
C HIS A 582 2.23 8.09 -21.49
N PHE A 583 2.28 9.42 -21.30
CA PHE A 583 2.09 10.39 -22.36
C PHE A 583 3.44 10.78 -22.99
N SER A 584 3.42 11.24 -24.24
CA SER A 584 4.63 11.57 -25.00
C SER A 584 4.59 12.93 -25.68
N ASP A 585 3.54 13.19 -26.44
CA ASP A 585 3.34 14.36 -27.29
C ASP A 585 1.87 14.48 -27.71
N GLY A 586 1.52 15.59 -28.36
CA GLY A 586 0.16 15.89 -28.83
C GLY A 586 -0.59 16.87 -27.95
N THR A 587 -1.86 17.06 -28.30
CA THR A 587 -2.80 17.93 -27.60
C THR A 587 -3.66 17.10 -26.65
N PHE A 588 -3.93 17.64 -25.47
CA PHE A 588 -4.67 16.99 -24.40
C PHE A 588 -5.80 17.89 -23.93
N ILE A 589 -6.93 17.28 -23.59
CA ILE A 589 -7.99 17.92 -22.84
C ILE A 589 -7.59 17.92 -21.38
N LEU A 590 -7.63 19.08 -20.73
CA LEU A 590 -7.61 19.22 -19.28
C LEU A 590 -9.00 19.66 -18.82
N TYR A 591 -9.73 18.77 -18.14
CA TYR A 591 -11.03 19.05 -17.53
C TYR A 591 -10.89 19.16 -16.00
N GLU A 592 -11.30 20.27 -15.41
CA GLU A 592 -11.30 20.48 -13.96
C GLU A 592 -12.71 20.28 -13.39
N TYR A 593 -12.84 19.35 -12.45
CA TYR A 593 -14.12 18.83 -11.96
C TYR A 593 -14.98 19.89 -11.26
N PHE A 594 -14.39 20.68 -10.35
CA PHE A 594 -15.18 21.56 -9.48
C PHE A 594 -15.70 22.81 -10.19
N SER A 595 -14.93 23.35 -11.14
CA SER A 595 -15.31 24.51 -11.97
C SER A 595 -16.07 24.10 -13.23
N GLY A 596 -16.03 22.82 -13.62
CA GLY A 596 -16.63 22.31 -14.84
C GLY A 596 -16.04 22.92 -16.10
N ARG A 597 -14.76 23.33 -16.07
CA ARG A 597 -14.06 23.94 -17.20
C ARG A 597 -13.18 22.94 -17.91
N ALA A 598 -13.10 23.06 -19.23
CA ALA A 598 -12.18 22.29 -20.05
C ALA A 598 -11.32 23.22 -20.89
N THR A 599 -10.04 22.90 -21.00
CA THR A 599 -9.09 23.57 -21.91
C THR A 599 -8.32 22.53 -22.71
N LEU A 600 -7.79 22.94 -23.86
CA LEU A 600 -6.78 22.18 -24.59
C LEU A 600 -5.39 22.64 -24.14
N LEU A 601 -4.50 21.68 -23.93
CA LEU A 601 -3.10 21.89 -23.59
C LEU A 601 -2.23 21.09 -24.55
N GLU A 602 -1.15 21.68 -25.04
CA GLU A 602 -0.08 20.90 -25.64
C GLU A 602 0.68 20.13 -24.55
N TYR A 603 1.38 19.07 -24.93
CA TYR A 603 2.05 18.14 -24.00
C TYR A 603 2.88 18.80 -22.88
N LYS A 604 3.51 19.95 -23.15
CA LYS A 604 4.37 20.68 -22.20
C LYS A 604 3.72 21.91 -21.58
N ASP A 605 2.46 22.20 -21.91
CA ASP A 605 1.77 23.34 -21.34
C ASP A 605 1.44 23.07 -19.87
N GLU A 606 1.54 24.11 -19.05
CA GLU A 606 1.25 24.04 -17.62
C GLU A 606 -0.02 24.81 -17.28
N TYR A 607 -0.90 24.20 -16.49
CA TYR A 607 -2.02 24.86 -15.84
C TYR A 607 -1.69 25.11 -14.36
N ARG A 608 -1.84 26.35 -13.90
CA ARG A 608 -1.48 26.75 -12.52
C ARG A 608 -2.71 26.87 -11.64
N VAL A 609 -2.58 26.41 -10.39
CA VAL A 609 -3.65 26.36 -9.40
C VAL A 609 -3.14 26.93 -8.08
N LYS A 610 -4.03 27.61 -7.36
CA LYS A 610 -3.83 28.03 -5.96
C LYS A 610 -4.91 27.38 -5.10
N LEU A 611 -4.51 26.80 -3.98
CA LEU A 611 -5.42 26.14 -3.06
C LEU A 611 -5.31 26.78 -1.67
N SER A 612 -6.43 27.29 -1.15
CA SER A 612 -6.56 27.68 0.26
C SER A 612 -6.48 26.45 1.18
N GLY A 613 -6.39 26.65 2.50
CA GLY A 613 -6.38 25.57 3.50
C GLY A 613 -7.50 24.55 3.25
N ASN A 614 -7.17 23.26 3.37
CA ASN A 614 -8.04 22.12 3.03
C ASN A 614 -8.58 22.07 1.58
N GLY A 615 -8.09 22.93 0.69
CA GLY A 615 -8.50 22.98 -0.71
C GLY A 615 -8.07 21.74 -1.50
N VAL A 616 -8.90 21.38 -2.48
CA VAL A 616 -8.65 20.29 -3.43
C VAL A 616 -9.03 20.73 -4.83
N SER A 617 -8.32 20.22 -5.84
CA SER A 617 -8.71 20.31 -7.25
C SER A 617 -8.49 18.97 -7.93
N LEU A 618 -9.33 18.64 -8.91
CA LEU A 618 -9.30 17.35 -9.59
C LEU A 618 -9.37 17.54 -11.10
N PHE A 619 -8.37 17.02 -11.80
CA PHE A 619 -8.16 17.23 -13.21
C PHE A 619 -8.19 15.90 -13.96
N THR A 620 -9.05 15.78 -14.96
CA THR A 620 -9.01 14.67 -15.93
C THR A 620 -8.22 15.11 -17.16
N ILE A 621 -7.21 14.34 -17.55
CA ILE A 621 -6.34 14.59 -18.71
C ILE A 621 -6.59 13.50 -19.74
N VAL A 622 -7.05 13.89 -20.93
CA VAL A 622 -7.46 12.97 -22.01
C VAL A 622 -6.71 13.34 -23.29
N PRO A 623 -6.02 12.41 -23.98
CA PRO A 623 -5.49 12.66 -25.32
C PRO A 623 -6.61 13.13 -26.25
N PHE A 624 -6.39 14.26 -26.93
CA PHE A 624 -7.41 14.87 -27.78
C PHE A 624 -7.33 14.35 -29.22
N GLU A 625 -8.44 13.80 -29.71
CA GLU A 625 -8.60 13.42 -31.11
C GLU A 625 -10.09 13.55 -31.54
N GLY A 626 -10.39 14.52 -32.40
CA GLY A 626 -11.71 14.69 -33.02
C GLY A 626 -12.83 14.95 -32.00
N VAL A 627 -13.82 14.05 -31.92
CA VAL A 627 -14.83 14.06 -30.85
C VAL A 627 -14.32 13.21 -29.71
N THR A 628 -13.82 13.84 -28.66
CA THR A 628 -13.22 13.13 -27.53
C THR A 628 -14.09 13.30 -26.28
N PRO A 629 -14.47 12.21 -25.60
CA PRO A 629 -15.31 12.32 -24.41
C PRO A 629 -14.50 12.83 -23.22
N ILE A 630 -15.15 13.49 -22.27
CA ILE A 630 -14.69 13.62 -20.88
C ILE A 630 -15.34 12.50 -20.05
N GLY A 631 -16.61 12.18 -20.34
CA GLY A 631 -17.41 11.17 -19.65
C GLY A 631 -18.59 11.79 -18.90
N ILE A 632 -19.15 11.08 -17.93
CA ILE A 632 -20.19 11.60 -17.04
C ILE A 632 -19.55 12.60 -16.06
N THR A 633 -19.79 13.89 -16.26
CA THR A 633 -19.07 14.99 -15.61
C THR A 633 -19.39 15.15 -14.12
N SER A 634 -20.44 14.49 -13.63
CA SER A 634 -20.77 14.44 -12.20
C SER A 634 -19.91 13.44 -11.41
N LYS A 635 -19.11 12.61 -12.08
CA LYS A 635 -18.24 11.60 -11.44
C LYS A 635 -16.79 12.07 -11.36
N PHE A 636 -16.10 11.74 -10.27
CA PHE A 636 -14.69 12.13 -10.08
C PHE A 636 -13.78 11.51 -11.16
N LEU A 637 -13.92 10.21 -11.41
CA LEU A 637 -13.21 9.52 -12.50
C LEU A 637 -14.12 9.39 -13.74
N SER A 638 -14.55 10.53 -14.26
CA SER A 638 -15.53 10.62 -15.36
C SER A 638 -15.16 9.76 -16.58
N GLN A 639 -13.89 9.68 -16.97
CA GLN A 639 -13.46 8.87 -18.12
C GLN A 639 -13.80 7.38 -18.01
N LEU A 640 -13.81 6.84 -16.80
CA LEU A 640 -14.13 5.42 -16.60
C LEU A 640 -15.59 5.09 -16.92
N THR A 641 -16.45 6.10 -17.05
CA THR A 641 -17.86 5.94 -17.46
C THR A 641 -18.05 5.75 -18.96
N VAL A 642 -17.02 5.97 -19.79
CA VAL A 642 -17.10 5.65 -21.22
C VAL A 642 -16.72 4.19 -21.41
N GLU A 643 -17.66 3.26 -21.57
CA GLU A 643 -17.32 1.84 -21.74
C GLU A 643 -16.67 1.57 -23.09
N LYS A 644 -17.21 2.18 -24.15
CA LYS A 644 -16.73 2.01 -25.53
C LYS A 644 -16.92 3.29 -26.33
N MET A 645 -16.05 3.48 -27.33
CA MET A 645 -16.09 4.58 -28.29
C MET A 645 -15.84 4.02 -29.70
N TYR A 646 -16.63 4.48 -30.66
CA TYR A 646 -16.49 4.14 -32.08
C TYR A 646 -16.61 5.40 -32.91
N SER A 647 -15.65 5.66 -33.80
CA SER A 647 -15.67 6.82 -34.71
C SER A 647 -15.56 6.38 -36.16
N SER A 648 -16.46 6.87 -37.02
CA SER A 648 -16.43 6.62 -38.46
C SER A 648 -17.21 7.68 -39.23
N ASN A 649 -16.64 8.20 -40.33
CA ASN A 649 -17.32 9.09 -41.29
C ASN A 649 -18.06 10.29 -40.65
N GLY A 650 -17.42 11.00 -39.71
CA GLY A 650 -18.02 12.16 -39.03
C GLY A 650 -19.09 11.81 -37.97
N ASN A 651 -19.25 10.52 -37.67
CA ASN A 651 -20.13 10.03 -36.62
C ASN A 651 -19.31 9.36 -35.51
N THR A 652 -19.57 9.74 -34.26
CA THR A 652 -18.95 9.16 -33.08
C THR A 652 -20.00 8.62 -32.13
N VAL A 653 -19.85 7.37 -31.72
CA VAL A 653 -20.76 6.68 -30.80
C VAL A 653 -20.05 6.36 -29.49
N PHE A 654 -20.68 6.72 -28.37
CA PHE A 654 -20.26 6.37 -27.02
C PHE A 654 -21.26 5.43 -26.36
N ILE A 655 -20.76 4.48 -25.58
CA ILE A 655 -21.56 3.61 -24.73
C ILE A 655 -21.21 3.92 -23.28
N LEU A 656 -22.20 4.30 -22.49
CA LEU A 656 -22.07 4.58 -21.05
C LEU A 656 -22.82 3.51 -20.23
N PRO A 657 -22.40 3.22 -18.98
CA PRO A 657 -23.09 2.26 -18.13
C PRO A 657 -24.43 2.80 -17.59
N GLU A 658 -24.59 4.12 -17.52
CA GLU A 658 -25.79 4.81 -17.03
C GLU A 658 -25.95 6.19 -17.67
N GLY A 659 -27.12 6.82 -17.46
CA GLY A 659 -27.36 8.22 -17.82
C GLY A 659 -26.74 9.23 -16.84
N GLY A 660 -26.72 10.50 -17.23
CA GLY A 660 -26.08 11.59 -16.47
C GLY A 660 -25.67 12.76 -17.38
N PRO A 661 -25.10 13.84 -16.82
CA PRO A 661 -24.50 14.91 -17.62
C PRO A 661 -23.25 14.36 -18.31
N PHE A 662 -23.24 14.34 -19.65
CA PHE A 662 -22.13 13.82 -20.45
C PHE A 662 -21.41 14.96 -21.16
N GLY A 663 -20.12 15.08 -20.89
CA GLY A 663 -19.23 16.07 -21.49
C GLY A 663 -18.35 15.49 -22.58
N PHE A 664 -18.13 16.24 -23.65
CA PHE A 664 -17.17 15.91 -24.70
C PHE A 664 -16.60 17.19 -25.35
N ILE A 665 -15.40 17.05 -25.93
CA ILE A 665 -14.72 18.11 -26.66
C ILE A 665 -14.83 17.84 -28.16
N SER A 666 -15.04 18.92 -28.93
CA SER A 666 -14.94 18.90 -30.39
C SER A 666 -14.53 20.27 -30.94
N GLU A 667 -13.65 20.27 -31.93
CA GLU A 667 -13.31 21.49 -32.69
C GLU A 667 -14.43 21.96 -33.62
N THR A 668 -15.29 21.04 -34.06
CA THR A 668 -16.41 21.35 -34.95
C THR A 668 -17.72 21.33 -34.18
N GLN A 669 -18.59 22.29 -34.46
CA GLN A 669 -19.94 22.29 -33.89
C GLN A 669 -20.67 21.00 -34.31
N PRO A 670 -21.16 20.18 -33.37
CA PRO A 670 -21.95 19.02 -33.73
C PRO A 670 -23.26 19.44 -34.40
N ASN A 671 -23.60 18.80 -35.51
CA ASN A 671 -24.86 18.97 -36.24
C ASN A 671 -26.04 18.43 -35.44
N SER A 672 -25.87 17.28 -34.80
CA SER A 672 -26.90 16.65 -33.97
C SER A 672 -26.28 15.71 -32.96
N VAL A 673 -26.90 15.60 -31.79
CA VAL A 673 -26.59 14.56 -30.82
C VAL A 673 -27.87 13.81 -30.48
N THR A 674 -27.78 12.48 -30.41
CA THR A 674 -28.88 11.63 -29.93
C THR A 674 -28.43 10.78 -28.74
N VAL A 675 -29.38 10.50 -27.84
CA VAL A 675 -29.21 9.54 -26.74
C VAL A 675 -30.28 8.46 -26.92
N ASN A 676 -29.87 7.21 -27.08
CA ASN A 676 -30.75 6.08 -27.40
C ASN A 676 -31.64 6.35 -28.62
N GLY A 677 -31.11 7.04 -29.62
CA GLY A 677 -31.81 7.42 -30.87
C GLY A 677 -32.74 8.63 -30.75
N LEU A 678 -32.88 9.23 -29.56
CA LEU A 678 -33.67 10.44 -29.35
C LEU A 678 -32.77 11.68 -29.38
N SER A 679 -33.16 12.69 -30.16
CA SER A 679 -32.40 13.94 -30.24
C SER A 679 -32.42 14.68 -28.89
N VAL A 680 -31.26 15.20 -28.49
CA VAL A 680 -31.09 15.97 -27.25
C VAL A 680 -30.50 17.35 -27.54
N ALA A 681 -30.73 18.29 -26.62
CA ALA A 681 -30.13 19.61 -26.69
C ALA A 681 -28.62 19.53 -26.45
N ILE A 682 -27.87 20.29 -27.26
CA ILE A 682 -26.42 20.41 -27.16
C ILE A 682 -26.11 21.72 -26.45
N HIS A 683 -25.47 21.66 -25.29
CA HIS A 683 -25.08 22.85 -24.53
C HIS A 683 -23.60 23.12 -24.74
N ARG A 684 -23.27 24.16 -25.51
CA ARG A 684 -21.88 24.64 -25.60
C ARG A 684 -21.54 25.40 -24.31
N LYS A 685 -20.58 24.86 -23.54
CA LYS A 685 -20.11 25.44 -22.26
C LYS A 685 -18.93 26.39 -22.47
N ASP A 686 -18.07 26.07 -23.44
CA ASP A 686 -16.95 26.89 -23.90
C ASP A 686 -16.65 26.57 -25.38
N ASN A 687 -15.66 27.23 -25.99
CA ASN A 687 -15.33 27.14 -27.42
C ASN A 687 -15.39 25.71 -27.99
N PHE A 688 -14.71 24.77 -27.32
CA PHE A 688 -14.59 23.38 -27.77
C PHE A 688 -15.37 22.39 -26.89
N TYR A 689 -15.96 22.86 -25.77
CA TYR A 689 -16.59 21.99 -24.77
C TYR A 689 -18.12 21.99 -24.89
N PHE A 690 -18.66 20.79 -25.09
CA PHE A 690 -20.09 20.52 -25.18
C PHE A 690 -20.54 19.58 -24.07
N GLU A 691 -21.74 19.82 -23.57
CA GLU A 691 -22.41 18.96 -22.59
C GLU A 691 -23.83 18.64 -23.08
N ILE A 692 -24.26 17.41 -22.84
CA ILE A 692 -25.64 16.95 -23.01
C ILE A 692 -26.13 16.32 -21.72
N ILE A 693 -27.45 16.26 -21.54
CA ILE A 693 -28.06 15.51 -20.45
C ILE A 693 -28.58 14.19 -21.00
N CYS A 694 -27.94 13.09 -20.62
CA CYS A 694 -28.47 11.76 -20.91
C CYS A 694 -29.61 11.46 -19.94
N PRO A 695 -30.79 11.03 -20.42
CA PRO A 695 -31.91 10.69 -19.56
C PRO A 695 -31.50 9.73 -18.45
N ASP A 696 -32.03 9.98 -17.26
CA ASP A 696 -31.69 9.22 -16.07
C ASP A 696 -32.22 7.78 -16.19
N THR A 697 -31.35 6.88 -16.64
CA THR A 697 -31.68 5.45 -16.82
C THR A 697 -30.68 4.59 -16.05
N GLU A 698 -31.12 3.41 -15.60
CA GLU A 698 -30.25 2.38 -14.99
C GLU A 698 -29.63 1.45 -16.04
N SER A 699 -30.02 1.62 -17.31
CA SER A 699 -29.50 0.88 -18.46
C SER A 699 -28.39 1.67 -19.16
N GLN A 700 -27.65 0.97 -20.03
CA GLN A 700 -26.67 1.61 -20.90
C GLN A 700 -27.26 2.78 -21.69
N ALA A 701 -26.49 3.86 -21.81
CA ALA A 701 -26.79 5.00 -22.65
C ALA A 701 -25.92 4.96 -23.92
N PHE A 702 -26.57 5.03 -25.08
CA PHE A 702 -25.93 5.09 -26.39
C PHE A 702 -25.99 6.52 -26.90
N ILE A 703 -24.84 7.18 -26.99
CA ILE A 703 -24.74 8.57 -27.45
C ILE A 703 -24.19 8.56 -28.86
N GLU A 704 -24.86 9.22 -29.78
CA GLU A 704 -24.39 9.41 -31.16
C GLU A 704 -24.19 10.90 -31.44
N VAL A 705 -22.96 11.29 -31.77
CA VAL A 705 -22.55 12.66 -32.11
C VAL A 705 -22.22 12.72 -33.60
N LYS A 706 -22.94 13.57 -34.35
CA LYS A 706 -22.70 13.80 -35.78
C LYS A 706 -22.12 15.20 -35.99
N ILE A 707 -20.97 15.27 -36.64
CA ILE A 707 -20.30 16.50 -37.07
C ILE A 707 -20.66 16.85 -38.52
#